data_AF-A0A8X8BP24-F1
#
_entry.id   AF-A0A8X8BP24-F1
#
_cell.length_a   1.000
_cell.length_b   1.000
_cell.length_c   1.000
_cell.angle_alpha   90.00
_cell.angle_beta   90.00
_cell.angle_gamma   90.00
#
_symmetry.space_group_name_H-M   'P 1'
#
loop_
_entity.id
_entity.type
_entity.pdbx_description
1 polymer ?
#
loop_
_entity_poly.entity_id
_entity_poly.type
_entity_poly.pdbx_seq_one_letter_code
_entity_poly.pdbx_strand_id
1 'polypeptide(L)'
;MAAEIHSRPQSARPVLLNKVEGHQDTVNVAILIPKEDGVITAGEDRTIRVWLKRDSGQYWPSIYHMVSSPCSAMCYHHDSKRIFVGQDNGAIIEFEIAEDFNKMTLIKSYPGSIGSLCWDPVQRLLFSGASDNSIIMWDIGGRKGRTLLLQGHHDKVQAVRYLQLTRQLISCSADGGIVVWNMDIRREEAPQWQESDSCQKCEQPFFWNLKQMWDTKTLGLRQHHCRKCGKAVCGKCSSKRSTYPIMGFEFQVRVCDSCYETIKDEEFISPVLHDGADVVPVLYEGLIAEMRFMLLFSRQGKLRLQKWYVAIGDKEKKKITREMTQIVLGRKPQTCNFIDWKDLKIVYKRYASLYFCCAMEGQDNELLTLELMHRYVELLDNYFGNVCELDIIFNFEKAYFILDEFLMGGEIQETSKLSVSKSIEESDMLQETSEKDIIAKEQGTVKAEGASDDILYKIDVPANRYDLLCLEGLSRGLQVFKERCEPPRFKRVVPANGDLQRLLITEETAQVRPHAVAAVLRNISFNQEHYESFIELQEKLHQNVCRKRTLVAIGTHDLDTISGPFTYTAKPPEDIKFTPLNQSKEYTASELMHLYKAKIVLDMMVTMFSEYCEEPFTVEAAEVLYPDGNTYIYPELPYRKETLTGDLINKKIGVSETPESIAKLLTRMCLKSNVSGTEGVIEVEIPPTRPDIIHACDIVEDAAIAFGFNNIKRTIPTTYTVANQCSKEDIADKLCKDIGNIRAVHISNPKTAEFQVARTTLLPGLLKTVAANRKMPLPLKLFEISDVVLKDSKTDVGAKNNRRLCAVYYNKSPGFEVIHGLLDRIMQLLDIKPGKEQGYYIQAAEDATFFPGRCAEILALGQSVGKLGVLHPDVISKFELTMPCSALDIDIEPFL
;
A
#
# COMPACT_ATOMS: atom_id res chain seq x y z
N MET A 1 1.45 -47.46 48.58
CA MET A 1 2.40 -46.64 49.36
C MET A 1 2.16 -45.19 48.98
N ALA A 2 2.44 -44.23 49.87
CA ALA A 2 2.19 -42.81 49.58
C ALA A 2 3.31 -42.21 48.73
N ALA A 3 2.94 -41.42 47.72
CA ALA A 3 3.81 -40.54 46.95
C ALA A 3 2.97 -39.33 46.49
N GLU A 4 3.54 -38.14 46.63
CA GLU A 4 2.87 -36.86 46.84
C GLU A 4 1.99 -36.32 45.70
N ILE A 5 1.08 -35.41 46.06
CA ILE A 5 0.30 -34.61 45.10
C ILE A 5 1.19 -33.47 44.59
N HIS A 6 1.65 -33.54 43.35
CA HIS A 6 2.27 -32.39 42.69
C HIS A 6 1.20 -31.47 42.08
N SER A 7 1.24 -30.20 42.49
CA SER A 7 0.31 -29.15 42.04
C SER A 7 0.58 -28.72 40.59
N ARG A 8 -0.47 -28.26 39.91
CA ARG A 8 -0.41 -27.71 38.54
C ARG A 8 0.71 -26.68 38.38
N PRO A 9 1.47 -26.67 37.26
CA PRO A 9 2.25 -25.51 36.88
C PRO A 9 1.29 -24.34 36.60
N GLN A 10 1.48 -23.24 37.32
CA GLN A 10 0.86 -21.95 36.99
C GLN A 10 1.54 -21.34 35.76
N SER A 11 1.01 -20.21 35.25
CA SER A 11 1.62 -19.43 34.17
C SER A 11 3.14 -19.31 34.36
N ALA A 12 3.92 -19.79 33.38
CA ALA A 12 5.37 -19.92 33.50
C ALA A 12 6.05 -18.55 33.68
N ARG A 13 6.29 -18.18 34.95
CA ARG A 13 7.18 -17.07 35.30
C ARG A 13 8.62 -17.50 34.98
N PRO A 14 9.50 -16.60 34.52
CA PRO A 14 10.90 -16.93 34.34
C PRO A 14 11.50 -17.40 35.68
N VAL A 15 12.02 -18.63 35.69
CA VAL A 15 12.69 -19.20 36.86
C VAL A 15 14.18 -18.90 36.76
N LEU A 16 14.76 -18.36 37.83
CA LEU A 16 16.21 -18.18 37.93
C LEU A 16 16.88 -19.57 38.00
N LEU A 17 17.43 -20.04 36.88
CA LEU A 17 18.10 -21.36 36.81
C LEU A 17 19.42 -21.38 37.58
N ASN A 18 20.23 -20.32 37.44
CA ASN A 18 21.52 -20.16 38.08
C ASN A 18 21.87 -18.67 38.16
N LYS A 19 22.60 -18.26 39.20
CA LYS A 19 23.26 -16.95 39.28
C LYS A 19 24.76 -17.18 39.22
N VAL A 20 25.42 -16.64 38.20
CA VAL A 20 26.88 -16.75 38.03
C VAL A 20 27.53 -15.50 38.61
N GLU A 21 28.39 -15.69 39.61
CA GLU A 21 29.09 -14.60 40.30
C GLU A 21 30.61 -14.73 40.08
N GLY A 22 31.32 -13.59 39.95
CA GLY A 22 32.77 -13.57 39.93
C GLY A 22 33.44 -12.46 39.11
N HIS A 23 32.71 -11.75 38.23
CA HIS A 23 33.17 -10.45 37.75
C HIS A 23 33.28 -9.47 38.92
N GLN A 24 34.31 -8.62 38.91
CA GLN A 24 34.55 -7.66 40.00
C GLN A 24 33.79 -6.34 39.81
N ASP A 25 33.27 -6.11 38.60
CA ASP A 25 32.56 -4.90 38.20
C ASP A 25 31.42 -5.26 37.22
N THR A 26 30.82 -4.26 36.56
CA THR A 26 29.74 -4.47 35.58
C THR A 26 30.11 -5.47 34.47
N VAL A 27 29.10 -6.19 33.97
CA VAL A 27 29.22 -7.08 32.80
C VAL A 27 28.48 -6.43 31.64
N ASN A 28 29.23 -5.95 30.66
CA ASN A 28 28.70 -5.20 29.52
C ASN A 28 28.13 -6.13 28.44
N VAL A 29 28.73 -7.31 28.24
CA VAL A 29 28.28 -8.26 27.22
C VAL A 29 28.32 -9.70 27.73
N ALA A 30 27.28 -10.47 27.41
CA ALA A 30 27.20 -11.91 27.60
C ALA A 30 26.68 -12.58 26.32
N ILE A 31 27.30 -13.68 25.90
CA ILE A 31 26.94 -14.45 24.70
C ILE A 31 26.88 -15.94 25.08
N LEU A 32 25.74 -16.59 24.84
CA LEU A 32 25.61 -18.04 25.01
C LEU A 32 26.43 -18.79 23.95
N ILE A 33 27.05 -19.90 24.33
CA ILE A 33 27.79 -20.76 23.40
C ILE A 33 26.78 -21.73 22.77
N PRO A 34 26.55 -21.71 21.44
CA PRO A 34 25.64 -22.67 20.82
C PRO A 34 26.10 -24.11 21.08
N LYS A 35 25.15 -25.04 21.26
CA LYS A 35 25.36 -26.48 21.51
C LYS A 35 26.06 -26.85 22.82
N GLU A 36 26.58 -25.89 23.58
CA GLU A 36 27.26 -26.10 24.87
C GLU A 36 26.48 -25.45 26.02
N ASP A 37 26.55 -26.05 27.20
CA ASP A 37 25.91 -25.53 28.41
C ASP A 37 26.81 -24.43 29.04
N GLY A 38 27.04 -23.35 28.29
CA GLY A 38 28.07 -22.34 28.59
C GLY A 38 27.79 -20.92 28.09
N VAL A 39 28.50 -19.94 28.66
CA VAL A 39 28.37 -18.51 28.36
C VAL A 39 29.73 -17.82 28.36
N ILE A 40 29.95 -16.91 27.41
CA ILE A 40 31.11 -16.03 27.34
C ILE A 40 30.70 -14.65 27.85
N THR A 41 31.47 -14.05 28.74
CA THR A 41 31.18 -12.71 29.31
C THR A 41 32.39 -11.78 29.24
N ALA A 42 32.12 -10.49 29.13
CA ALA A 42 33.11 -9.41 29.17
C ALA A 42 32.54 -8.16 29.86
N GLY A 43 33.38 -7.38 30.56
CA GLY A 43 32.91 -6.29 31.43
C GLY A 43 33.95 -5.22 31.78
N GLU A 44 33.57 -4.31 32.68
CA GLU A 44 34.41 -3.18 33.12
C GLU A 44 35.62 -3.64 33.96
N ASP A 45 35.57 -4.83 34.57
CA ASP A 45 36.71 -5.42 35.28
C ASP A 45 37.90 -5.80 34.38
N ARG A 46 37.80 -5.54 33.06
CA ARG A 46 38.80 -5.85 32.03
C ARG A 46 39.08 -7.34 31.89
N THR A 47 38.11 -8.19 32.19
CA THR A 47 38.22 -9.64 32.01
C THR A 47 37.26 -10.16 30.96
N ILE A 48 37.76 -11.04 30.09
CA ILE A 48 36.95 -11.92 29.25
C ILE A 48 36.94 -13.29 29.93
N ARG A 49 35.76 -13.89 30.10
CA ARG A 49 35.59 -15.17 30.78
C ARG A 49 34.74 -16.12 29.97
N VAL A 50 35.11 -17.40 29.97
CA VAL A 50 34.31 -18.48 29.38
C VAL A 50 33.86 -19.39 30.50
N TRP A 51 32.56 -19.41 30.76
CA TRP A 51 31.93 -20.19 31.81
C TRP A 51 31.31 -21.44 31.22
N LEU A 52 31.73 -22.61 31.70
CA LEU A 52 31.12 -23.90 31.36
C LEU A 52 30.45 -24.47 32.60
N LYS A 53 29.23 -24.97 32.45
CA LYS A 53 28.54 -25.75 33.48
C LYS A 53 29.25 -27.09 33.67
N ARG A 54 29.54 -27.45 34.92
CA ARG A 54 30.10 -28.75 35.30
C ARG A 54 28.99 -29.71 35.71
N ASP A 55 29.30 -31.00 35.88
CA ASP A 55 28.34 -32.03 36.30
C ASP A 55 27.66 -31.75 37.65
N SER A 56 28.27 -30.88 38.47
CA SER A 56 27.70 -30.32 39.70
C SER A 56 26.56 -29.31 39.50
N GLY A 57 26.21 -28.99 38.25
CA GLY A 57 25.21 -27.98 37.87
C GLY A 57 25.68 -26.52 37.99
N GLN A 58 26.89 -26.29 38.51
CA GLN A 58 27.48 -24.96 38.68
C GLN A 58 28.31 -24.56 37.46
N TYR A 59 28.27 -23.26 37.11
CA TYR A 59 29.14 -22.67 36.09
C TYR A 59 30.54 -22.40 36.65
N TRP A 60 31.56 -22.84 35.93
CA TRP A 60 32.97 -22.64 36.25
C TRP A 60 33.68 -21.84 35.15
N PRO A 61 34.50 -20.83 35.49
CA PRO A 61 35.29 -20.09 34.50
C PRO A 61 36.46 -20.95 34.01
N SER A 62 36.28 -21.65 32.89
CA SER A 62 37.33 -22.44 32.23
C SER A 62 38.40 -21.57 31.56
N ILE A 63 38.03 -20.35 31.13
CA ILE A 63 38.96 -19.33 30.65
C ILE A 63 38.79 -18.06 31.47
N TYR A 64 39.91 -17.48 31.88
CA TYR A 64 40.03 -16.13 32.44
C TYR A 64 41.15 -15.41 31.68
N HIS A 65 40.82 -14.34 30.96
CA HIS A 65 41.77 -13.55 30.20
C HIS A 65 41.62 -12.07 30.56
N MET A 66 42.72 -11.38 30.90
CA MET A 66 42.70 -9.94 31.19
C MET A 66 43.13 -9.13 29.98
N VAL A 67 42.44 -8.01 29.74
CA VAL A 67 42.69 -7.10 28.62
C VAL A 67 43.18 -5.72 29.06
N SER A 68 43.70 -4.93 28.11
CA SER A 68 44.30 -3.61 28.33
C SER A 68 43.32 -2.52 28.77
N SER A 69 42.04 -2.63 28.41
CA SER A 69 41.00 -1.62 28.60
C SER A 69 39.64 -2.32 28.71
N PRO A 70 38.62 -1.72 29.38
CA PRO A 70 37.28 -2.30 29.53
C PRO A 70 36.67 -2.73 28.21
N CYS A 71 35.77 -3.73 28.26
CA CYS A 71 35.12 -4.26 27.07
C CYS A 71 33.75 -3.63 26.83
N SER A 72 33.55 -3.03 25.66
CA SER A 72 32.30 -2.36 25.26
C SER A 72 31.37 -3.25 24.43
N ALA A 73 31.91 -4.01 23.48
CA ALA A 73 31.15 -4.87 22.58
C ALA A 73 31.87 -6.22 22.36
N MET A 74 31.12 -7.25 21.99
CA MET A 74 31.66 -8.60 21.75
C MET A 74 30.85 -9.33 20.67
N CYS A 75 31.53 -10.12 19.84
CA CYS A 75 30.91 -11.00 18.85
C CYS A 75 31.65 -12.34 18.84
N TYR A 76 30.94 -13.46 18.87
CA TYR A 76 31.49 -14.82 18.87
C TYR A 76 30.87 -15.65 17.75
N HIS A 77 31.67 -16.48 17.09
CA HIS A 77 31.21 -17.37 16.02
C HIS A 77 31.55 -18.83 16.34
N HIS A 78 30.52 -19.69 16.44
CA HIS A 78 30.66 -21.05 16.96
C HIS A 78 31.53 -21.96 16.11
N ASP A 79 31.34 -22.00 14.78
CA ASP A 79 32.01 -23.02 13.94
C ASP A 79 33.50 -22.72 13.71
N SER A 80 33.89 -21.43 13.74
CA SER A 80 35.30 -21.03 13.61
C SER A 80 35.97 -20.74 14.96
N LYS A 81 35.26 -20.91 16.09
CA LYS A 81 35.70 -20.59 17.47
C LYS A 81 36.36 -19.20 17.64
N ARG A 82 36.02 -18.23 16.77
CA ARG A 82 36.59 -16.87 16.79
C ARG A 82 35.74 -15.95 17.63
N ILE A 83 36.41 -15.04 18.33
CA ILE A 83 35.78 -14.01 19.14
C ILE A 83 36.44 -12.66 18.84
N PHE A 84 35.62 -11.65 18.60
CA PHE A 84 36.03 -10.26 18.43
C PHE A 84 35.54 -9.47 19.63
N VAL A 85 36.46 -8.83 20.35
CA VAL A 85 36.19 -8.08 21.57
C VAL A 85 36.62 -6.63 21.38
N GLY A 86 35.67 -5.72 21.56
CA GLY A 86 35.91 -4.28 21.49
C GLY A 86 36.28 -3.68 22.84
N GLN A 87 37.25 -2.77 22.84
CA GLN A 87 37.70 -2.03 24.01
C GLN A 87 37.36 -0.54 23.93
N ASP A 88 37.14 0.09 25.09
CA ASP A 88 36.86 1.53 25.24
C ASP A 88 37.97 2.43 24.68
N ASN A 89 39.21 1.93 24.60
CA ASN A 89 40.35 2.63 23.99
C ASN A 89 40.31 2.70 22.45
N GLY A 90 39.27 2.16 21.80
CA GLY A 90 39.17 2.11 20.34
C GLY A 90 40.01 1.00 19.69
N ALA A 91 40.16 -0.14 20.36
CA ALA A 91 40.78 -1.34 19.80
C ALA A 91 39.80 -2.52 19.73
N ILE A 92 39.71 -3.15 18.56
CA ILE A 92 39.03 -4.45 18.38
C ILE A 92 40.09 -5.53 18.40
N ILE A 93 39.95 -6.53 19.27
CA ILE A 93 40.88 -7.65 19.39
C ILE A 93 40.23 -8.95 18.94
N GLU A 94 40.90 -9.66 18.05
CA GLU A 94 40.56 -10.99 17.57
C GLU A 94 41.28 -12.06 18.40
N PHE A 95 40.52 -12.97 19.01
CA PHE A 95 41.03 -14.19 19.62
C PHE A 95 40.38 -15.44 18.99
N GLU A 96 41.04 -16.57 19.20
CA GLU A 96 40.60 -17.92 18.86
C GLU A 96 40.51 -18.76 20.14
N ILE A 97 39.44 -19.54 20.28
CA ILE A 97 39.21 -20.40 21.43
C ILE A 97 39.48 -21.85 21.02
N ALA A 98 40.24 -22.59 21.83
CA ALA A 98 40.54 -23.99 21.59
C ALA A 98 39.27 -24.87 21.71
N GLU A 99 39.24 -26.02 21.03
CA GLU A 99 38.10 -26.94 21.01
C GLU A 99 37.67 -27.42 22.41
N ASP A 100 38.60 -27.45 23.37
CA ASP A 100 38.36 -27.85 24.76
C ASP A 100 37.79 -26.73 25.65
N PHE A 101 37.66 -25.51 25.12
CA PHE A 101 37.25 -24.29 25.82
C PHE A 101 38.05 -23.99 27.11
N ASN A 102 39.30 -24.47 27.25
CA ASN A 102 40.20 -24.13 28.37
C ASN A 102 41.33 -23.16 27.97
N LYS A 103 41.48 -22.85 26.67
CA LYS A 103 42.53 -21.94 26.16
C LYS A 103 41.98 -20.94 25.14
N MET A 104 42.46 -19.70 25.23
CA MET A 104 42.20 -18.61 24.29
C MET A 104 43.54 -18.05 23.80
N THR A 105 43.65 -17.81 22.50
CA THR A 105 44.87 -17.30 21.82
C THR A 105 44.58 -16.03 21.05
N LEU A 106 45.39 -15.00 21.29
CA LEU A 106 45.35 -13.72 20.57
C LEU A 106 45.82 -13.92 19.12
N ILE A 107 45.01 -13.49 18.15
CA ILE A 107 45.41 -13.43 16.73
C ILE A 107 45.92 -12.02 16.39
N LYS A 108 45.09 -10.98 16.57
CA LYS A 108 45.39 -9.63 16.07
C LYS A 108 44.58 -8.53 16.79
N SER A 109 45.05 -7.30 16.69
CA SER A 109 44.34 -6.09 17.13
C SER A 109 44.16 -5.12 15.94
N TYR A 110 43.05 -4.39 15.94
CA TYR A 110 42.60 -3.46 14.89
C TYR A 110 42.15 -2.13 15.52
N PRO A 111 42.58 -0.96 15.02
CA PRO A 111 42.19 0.34 15.58
C PRO A 111 40.82 0.79 15.04
N GLY A 112 39.78 0.79 15.88
CA GLY A 112 38.43 1.17 15.48
C GLY A 112 37.55 1.53 16.68
N SER A 113 36.67 2.52 16.51
CA SER A 113 35.75 3.02 17.55
C SER A 113 34.50 2.12 17.64
N ILE A 114 33.92 2.01 18.85
CA ILE A 114 33.06 0.86 19.21
C ILE A 114 31.92 1.20 20.17
N GLY A 115 30.70 1.02 19.69
CA GLY A 115 29.51 0.66 20.46
C GLY A 115 28.90 -0.69 20.04
N SER A 116 29.22 -1.20 18.84
CA SER A 116 28.69 -2.48 18.32
C SER A 116 29.69 -3.20 17.41
N LEU A 117 29.59 -4.53 17.36
CA LEU A 117 30.37 -5.42 16.48
C LEU A 117 29.48 -6.49 15.84
N CYS A 118 29.68 -6.78 14.55
CA CYS A 118 29.06 -7.90 13.84
C CYS A 118 30.08 -8.56 12.89
N TRP A 119 30.11 -9.89 12.83
CA TRP A 119 31.07 -10.67 12.02
C TRP A 119 30.34 -11.54 11.00
N ASP A 120 30.79 -11.51 9.74
CA ASP A 120 30.40 -12.48 8.72
C ASP A 120 31.51 -13.54 8.51
N PRO A 121 31.29 -14.82 8.86
CA PRO A 121 32.23 -15.90 8.58
C PRO A 121 32.42 -16.20 7.08
N VAL A 122 31.45 -15.88 6.22
CA VAL A 122 31.45 -16.31 4.81
C VAL A 122 32.35 -15.40 3.97
N GLN A 123 32.09 -14.10 3.94
CA GLN A 123 32.93 -13.10 3.26
C GLN A 123 34.14 -12.68 4.10
N ARG A 124 34.19 -13.06 5.39
CA ARG A 124 35.24 -12.69 6.37
C ARG A 124 35.31 -11.17 6.59
N LEU A 125 34.14 -10.56 6.72
CA LEU A 125 33.96 -9.13 6.97
C LEU A 125 33.59 -8.89 8.44
N LEU A 126 34.24 -7.92 9.08
CA LEU A 126 33.88 -7.43 10.41
C LEU A 126 33.31 -6.02 10.30
N PHE A 127 32.24 -5.73 11.05
CA PHE A 127 31.54 -4.45 11.01
C PHE A 127 31.65 -3.72 12.37
N SER A 128 32.47 -2.66 12.36
CA SER A 128 32.51 -1.50 13.25
C SER A 128 31.22 -0.69 13.32
N GLY A 129 30.58 -0.53 14.48
CA GLY A 129 29.66 0.60 14.73
C GLY A 129 30.15 1.40 15.94
N ALA A 130 30.22 2.73 15.84
CA ALA A 130 30.96 3.59 16.77
C ALA A 130 30.16 4.73 17.41
N SER A 131 30.67 5.24 18.53
CA SER A 131 30.12 6.40 19.26
C SER A 131 30.44 7.76 18.62
N ASP A 132 31.32 7.81 17.62
CA ASP A 132 31.67 9.00 16.82
C ASP A 132 30.89 9.06 15.48
N ASN A 133 29.73 8.41 15.46
CA ASN A 133 28.84 8.22 14.31
C ASN A 133 29.41 7.34 13.18
N SER A 134 30.65 6.85 13.28
CA SER A 134 31.25 6.05 12.20
C SER A 134 30.75 4.61 12.16
N ILE A 135 30.70 4.06 10.95
CA ILE A 135 30.55 2.62 10.69
C ILE A 135 31.72 2.19 9.83
N ILE A 136 32.43 1.13 10.21
CA ILE A 136 33.66 0.70 9.55
C ILE A 136 33.56 -0.77 9.16
N MET A 137 33.60 -1.06 7.86
CA MET A 137 33.76 -2.43 7.36
C MET A 137 35.25 -2.77 7.25
N TRP A 138 35.64 -3.92 7.82
CA TRP A 138 36.99 -4.46 7.81
C TRP A 138 37.04 -5.74 6.97
N ASP A 139 37.83 -5.73 5.89
CA ASP A 139 38.19 -6.97 5.18
C ASP A 139 39.29 -7.74 5.94
N ILE A 140 38.91 -8.87 6.57
CA ILE A 140 39.85 -9.72 7.32
C ILE A 140 40.36 -10.92 6.47
N GLY A 141 39.66 -11.29 5.39
CA GLY A 141 40.00 -12.48 4.58
C GLY A 141 40.40 -12.25 3.12
N GLY A 142 40.00 -11.14 2.51
CA GLY A 142 40.00 -10.85 1.07
C GLY A 142 41.34 -10.43 0.45
N ARG A 143 42.47 -10.82 1.06
CA ARG A 143 43.86 -10.58 0.59
C ARG A 143 44.29 -9.11 0.43
N LYS A 144 43.42 -8.12 0.63
CA LYS A 144 43.76 -6.69 0.51
C LYS A 144 43.69 -5.91 1.81
N GLY A 145 42.95 -6.37 2.81
CA GLY A 145 42.88 -5.69 4.11
C GLY A 145 42.23 -4.31 4.02
N ARG A 146 41.29 -4.13 3.07
CA ARG A 146 40.64 -2.84 2.80
C ARG A 146 39.70 -2.49 3.96
N THR A 147 39.77 -1.24 4.42
CA THR A 147 38.78 -0.65 5.31
C THR A 147 37.84 0.25 4.50
N LEU A 148 36.56 0.22 4.81
CA LEU A 148 35.57 1.15 4.25
C LEU A 148 34.83 1.86 5.38
N LEU A 149 34.86 3.19 5.34
CA LEU A 149 34.01 4.05 6.17
C LEU A 149 32.64 4.19 5.49
N LEU A 150 31.58 3.99 6.25
CA LEU A 150 30.19 4.28 5.88
C LEU A 150 29.70 5.42 6.80
N GLN A 151 29.09 6.46 6.24
CA GLN A 151 28.58 7.60 7.02
C GLN A 151 27.08 7.72 6.84
N GLY A 152 26.28 7.35 7.84
CA GLY A 152 24.80 7.36 7.72
C GLY A 152 24.06 8.03 8.86
N HIS A 153 24.73 8.30 9.98
CA HIS A 153 24.10 8.75 11.21
C HIS A 153 24.60 10.12 11.68
N HIS A 154 23.74 10.83 12.41
CA HIS A 154 24.00 12.13 13.01
C HIS A 154 24.33 12.07 14.51
N ASP A 155 24.11 10.93 15.17
CA ASP A 155 24.54 10.62 16.54
C ASP A 155 25.17 9.21 16.62
N LYS A 156 25.63 8.81 17.81
CA LYS A 156 26.28 7.52 18.12
C LYS A 156 25.52 6.30 17.60
N VAL A 157 26.24 5.41 16.91
CA VAL A 157 25.70 4.13 16.43
C VAL A 157 25.51 3.19 17.62
N GLN A 158 24.31 2.69 17.83
CA GLN A 158 23.96 1.82 18.96
C GLN A 158 24.11 0.33 18.61
N ALA A 159 23.66 -0.08 17.42
CA ALA A 159 23.80 -1.45 16.95
C ALA A 159 24.04 -1.52 15.44
N VAL A 160 24.73 -2.57 15.02
CA VAL A 160 25.01 -2.91 13.63
C VAL A 160 24.82 -4.42 13.44
N ARG A 161 24.09 -4.85 12.41
CA ARG A 161 23.91 -6.27 12.06
C ARG A 161 23.98 -6.49 10.55
N TYR A 162 24.58 -7.59 10.13
CA TYR A 162 24.73 -7.96 8.71
C TYR A 162 23.83 -9.15 8.36
N LEU A 163 22.99 -9.00 7.34
CA LEU A 163 22.12 -10.05 6.82
C LEU A 163 22.81 -10.73 5.62
N GLN A 164 23.31 -11.95 5.85
CA GLN A 164 24.12 -12.69 4.87
C GLN A 164 23.38 -12.97 3.55
N LEU A 165 22.09 -13.32 3.62
CA LEU A 165 21.29 -13.73 2.46
C LEU A 165 21.05 -12.59 1.46
N THR A 166 20.65 -11.41 1.95
CA THR A 166 20.41 -10.21 1.10
C THR A 166 21.66 -9.35 0.93
N ARG A 167 22.76 -9.70 1.60
CA ARG A 167 24.03 -8.95 1.67
C ARG A 167 23.85 -7.49 2.13
N GLN A 168 22.87 -7.25 2.99
CA GLN A 168 22.58 -5.92 3.54
C GLN A 168 23.19 -5.75 4.93
N LEU A 169 23.74 -4.58 5.22
CA LEU A 169 24.06 -4.15 6.57
C LEU A 169 22.92 -3.26 7.08
N ILE A 170 22.52 -3.42 8.34
CA ILE A 170 21.56 -2.57 9.03
C ILE A 170 22.29 -1.91 10.19
N SER A 171 22.16 -0.58 10.32
CA SER A 171 22.66 0.19 11.46
C SER A 171 21.57 1.08 12.05
N CYS A 172 21.60 1.24 13.37
CA CYS A 172 20.74 2.18 14.10
C CYS A 172 21.56 3.07 15.04
N SER A 173 21.05 4.27 15.30
CA SER A 173 21.72 5.29 16.12
C SER A 173 20.78 5.92 17.15
N ALA A 174 21.36 6.66 18.09
CA ALA A 174 20.63 7.56 18.99
C ALA A 174 19.93 8.73 18.28
N ASP A 175 20.23 8.98 16.99
CA ASP A 175 19.47 9.94 16.17
C ASP A 175 18.04 9.48 15.85
N GLY A 176 17.71 8.20 16.14
CA GLY A 176 16.39 7.61 15.89
C GLY A 176 16.23 7.03 14.47
N GLY A 177 17.25 7.17 13.61
CA GLY A 177 17.24 6.62 12.25
C GLY A 177 17.75 5.18 12.18
N ILE A 178 17.20 4.43 11.23
CA ILE A 178 17.75 3.17 10.76
C ILE A 178 18.20 3.35 9.30
N VAL A 179 19.41 2.89 9.01
CA VAL A 179 20.03 2.97 7.69
C VAL A 179 20.31 1.57 7.17
N VAL A 180 19.79 1.26 5.98
CA VAL A 180 20.00 -0.02 5.29
C VAL A 180 21.00 0.16 4.15
N TRP A 181 22.13 -0.52 4.27
CA TRP A 181 23.25 -0.48 3.33
C TRP A 181 23.22 -1.69 2.40
N ASN A 182 23.38 -1.47 1.09
CA ASN A 182 23.63 -2.54 0.14
C ASN A 182 25.15 -2.78 0.00
N MET A 183 25.63 -3.99 0.34
CA MET A 183 27.06 -4.32 0.30
C MET A 183 27.53 -4.94 -1.03
N ASP A 184 26.66 -5.09 -2.04
CA ASP A 184 27.07 -5.46 -3.40
C ASP A 184 27.75 -4.32 -4.17
N ILE A 185 27.48 -3.07 -3.77
CA ILE A 185 27.90 -1.88 -4.49
C ILE A 185 29.38 -1.57 -4.20
N ARG A 186 30.19 -1.55 -5.27
CA ARG A 186 31.64 -1.33 -5.19
C ARG A 186 31.94 0.16 -4.94
N ARG A 187 32.46 0.48 -3.76
CA ARG A 187 32.96 1.83 -3.43
C ARG A 187 34.34 2.12 -4.02
N GLU A 188 34.48 3.31 -4.60
CA GLU A 188 35.75 3.91 -5.02
C GLU A 188 36.44 4.62 -3.85
N GLU A 189 37.76 4.82 -3.94
CA GLU A 189 38.52 5.61 -2.97
C GLU A 189 38.53 7.09 -3.35
N ALA A 190 38.22 7.96 -2.39
CA ALA A 190 38.19 9.40 -2.63
C ALA A 190 39.58 9.96 -2.98
N PRO A 191 39.69 10.85 -3.98
CA PRO A 191 40.99 11.39 -4.40
C PRO A 191 41.64 12.24 -3.31
N GLN A 192 42.98 12.12 -3.20
CA GLN A 192 43.78 12.96 -2.32
C GLN A 192 43.63 14.45 -2.69
N TRP A 193 43.71 15.32 -1.69
CA TRP A 193 43.58 16.76 -1.89
C TRP A 193 44.81 17.34 -2.59
N GLN A 194 44.59 18.20 -3.59
CA GLN A 194 45.65 18.89 -4.30
C GLN A 194 45.90 20.25 -3.66
N GLU A 195 47.06 20.42 -3.04
CA GLU A 195 47.47 21.73 -2.53
C GLU A 195 47.72 22.70 -3.69
N SER A 196 47.25 23.95 -3.54
CA SER A 196 47.47 25.02 -4.50
C SER A 196 47.20 26.38 -3.86
N ASP A 197 47.99 27.38 -4.24
CA ASP A 197 47.92 28.77 -3.75
C ASP A 197 46.88 29.63 -4.50
N SER A 198 46.21 29.06 -5.50
CA SER A 198 45.12 29.69 -6.24
C SER A 198 44.04 28.66 -6.60
N CYS A 199 42.84 29.15 -6.91
CA CYS A 199 41.72 28.29 -7.29
C CYS A 199 41.97 27.64 -8.65
N GLN A 200 42.09 26.31 -8.71
CA GLN A 200 42.35 25.49 -9.91
C GLN A 200 41.15 25.44 -10.92
N LYS A 201 40.38 26.52 -10.99
CA LYS A 201 39.17 26.74 -11.80
C LYS A 201 38.96 28.19 -12.25
N CYS A 202 39.44 29.18 -11.50
CA CYS A 202 39.30 30.60 -11.84
C CYS A 202 40.56 31.43 -11.51
N GLU A 203 41.66 30.77 -11.13
CA GLU A 203 43.02 31.30 -10.92
C GLU A 203 43.17 32.43 -9.89
N GLN A 204 42.07 32.81 -9.24
CA GLN A 204 42.05 33.73 -8.10
C GLN A 204 42.88 33.18 -6.94
N PRO A 205 43.74 34.00 -6.30
CA PRO A 205 44.58 33.56 -5.19
C PRO A 205 43.75 33.18 -3.95
N PHE A 206 44.27 32.26 -3.15
CA PHE A 206 43.79 32.05 -1.79
C PHE A 206 44.46 33.03 -0.81
N PHE A 207 43.87 33.22 0.38
CA PHE A 207 44.24 34.31 1.30
C PHE A 207 45.70 34.34 1.79
N TRP A 208 46.46 33.25 1.66
CA TRP A 208 47.89 33.20 1.99
C TRP A 208 48.81 33.61 0.83
N ASN A 209 48.31 33.64 -0.41
CA ASN A 209 49.05 34.01 -1.61
C ASN A 209 49.10 35.54 -1.77
N LEU A 210 49.72 36.19 -0.78
CA LEU A 210 49.87 37.64 -0.65
C LEU A 210 50.53 38.27 -1.87
N LYS A 211 51.46 37.57 -2.53
CA LYS A 211 52.15 38.05 -3.73
C LYS A 211 51.17 38.22 -4.90
N GLN A 212 50.45 37.15 -5.28
CA GLN A 212 49.50 37.22 -6.39
C GLN A 212 48.31 38.15 -6.06
N MET A 213 47.89 38.23 -4.79
CA MET A 213 46.90 39.24 -4.35
C MET A 213 47.37 40.67 -4.59
N TRP A 214 48.63 40.99 -4.28
CA TRP A 214 49.21 42.32 -4.49
C TRP A 214 49.36 42.65 -5.98
N ASP A 215 49.90 41.72 -6.76
CA ASP A 215 50.13 41.88 -8.20
C ASP A 215 48.80 42.05 -8.98
N THR A 216 47.73 41.34 -8.59
CA THR A 216 46.40 41.42 -9.22
C THR A 216 45.45 42.44 -8.60
N LYS A 217 45.80 43.01 -7.44
CA LYS A 217 44.93 43.87 -6.61
C LYS A 217 43.60 43.20 -6.21
N THR A 218 43.62 41.89 -5.95
CA THR A 218 42.43 41.11 -5.55
C THR A 218 42.49 40.67 -4.08
N LEU A 219 41.31 40.50 -3.47
CA LEU A 219 41.18 39.90 -2.12
C LEU A 219 41.19 38.38 -2.24
N GLY A 220 42.15 37.74 -1.56
CA GLY A 220 42.31 36.29 -1.60
C GLY A 220 41.12 35.53 -0.99
N LEU A 221 40.78 34.40 -1.62
CA LEU A 221 39.60 33.62 -1.28
C LEU A 221 39.89 32.53 -0.23
N ARG A 222 38.84 31.97 0.38
CA ARG A 222 38.93 30.75 1.19
C ARG A 222 39.03 29.52 0.29
N GLN A 223 39.99 28.65 0.55
CA GLN A 223 40.14 27.35 -0.11
C GLN A 223 39.09 26.34 0.40
N HIS A 224 38.59 25.54 -0.53
CA HIS A 224 37.84 24.31 -0.31
C HIS A 224 38.36 23.22 -1.25
N HIS A 225 38.09 21.94 -0.95
CA HIS A 225 38.44 20.83 -1.84
C HIS A 225 37.18 20.20 -2.45
N CYS A 226 37.22 19.93 -3.76
CA CYS A 226 36.15 19.20 -4.45
C CYS A 226 36.21 17.70 -4.13
N ARG A 227 35.12 17.11 -3.61
CA ARG A 227 35.12 15.69 -3.22
C ARG A 227 35.16 14.68 -4.38
N LYS A 228 34.68 15.00 -5.59
CA LYS A 228 34.76 14.10 -6.77
C LYS A 228 36.13 14.16 -7.49
N CYS A 229 36.99 15.16 -7.25
CA CYS A 229 38.26 15.30 -8.00
C CYS A 229 39.48 15.86 -7.23
N GLY A 230 39.41 16.05 -5.91
CA GLY A 230 40.53 16.45 -5.05
C GLY A 230 41.00 17.90 -5.19
N LYS A 231 40.61 18.61 -6.26
CA LYS A 231 41.10 19.95 -6.60
C LYS A 231 40.74 21.03 -5.58
N ALA A 232 41.69 21.95 -5.36
CA ALA A 232 41.52 23.17 -4.58
C ALA A 232 40.70 24.21 -5.36
N VAL A 233 39.56 24.59 -4.80
CA VAL A 233 38.55 25.47 -5.41
C VAL A 233 38.04 26.51 -4.41
N CYS A 234 37.66 27.68 -4.92
CA CYS A 234 37.02 28.72 -4.11
C CYS A 234 35.51 28.45 -3.95
N GLY A 235 34.87 29.17 -3.03
CA GLY A 235 33.42 29.07 -2.79
C GLY A 235 32.53 29.40 -4.00
N LYS A 236 33.00 30.22 -4.96
CA LYS A 236 32.26 30.53 -6.19
C LYS A 236 32.27 29.36 -7.19
N CYS A 237 33.41 28.69 -7.38
CA CYS A 237 33.59 27.54 -8.28
C CYS A 237 33.25 26.19 -7.62
N SER A 238 32.42 26.23 -6.59
CA SER A 238 31.89 25.06 -5.87
C SER A 238 30.57 25.42 -5.20
N SER A 239 29.70 26.11 -5.95
CA SER A 239 28.46 26.69 -5.41
C SER A 239 27.48 25.62 -4.94
N LYS A 240 27.44 24.48 -5.65
CA LYS A 240 26.54 23.36 -5.43
C LYS A 240 27.11 22.33 -4.43
N ARG A 241 26.22 21.54 -3.83
CA ARG A 241 26.55 20.32 -3.07
C ARG A 241 25.84 19.13 -3.67
N SER A 242 26.42 17.95 -3.55
CA SER A 242 25.81 16.67 -3.95
C SER A 242 26.08 15.61 -2.90
N THR A 243 25.18 14.64 -2.76
CA THR A 243 25.56 13.32 -2.27
C THR A 243 26.31 12.56 -3.38
N TYR A 244 27.17 11.62 -3.02
CA TYR A 244 27.90 10.76 -3.95
C TYR A 244 28.30 9.44 -3.27
N PRO A 245 27.35 8.50 -3.06
CA PRO A 245 27.55 7.32 -2.21
C PRO A 245 28.68 6.38 -2.67
N ILE A 246 28.99 6.37 -3.98
CA ILE A 246 30.05 5.54 -4.57
C ILE A 246 31.44 5.84 -3.98
N MET A 247 31.72 7.08 -3.55
CA MET A 247 32.96 7.45 -2.86
C MET A 247 32.82 7.54 -1.33
N GLY A 248 31.72 7.05 -0.74
CA GLY A 248 31.43 7.19 0.68
C GLY A 248 31.09 8.63 1.10
N PHE A 249 30.26 9.30 0.31
CA PHE A 249 29.69 10.62 0.63
C PHE A 249 28.16 10.58 0.58
N GLU A 250 27.55 9.88 1.52
CA GLU A 250 26.11 9.76 1.68
C GLU A 250 25.47 11.11 2.08
N PHE A 251 26.18 11.93 2.86
CA PHE A 251 25.79 13.31 3.17
C PHE A 251 26.22 14.31 2.09
N GLN A 252 25.54 15.45 2.01
CA GLN A 252 25.79 16.49 0.99
C GLN A 252 27.19 17.15 1.11
N VAL A 253 28.11 16.70 0.26
CA VAL A 253 29.47 17.22 0.16
C VAL A 253 29.62 18.30 -0.92
N ARG A 254 30.67 19.12 -0.78
CA ARG A 254 31.03 20.17 -1.73
C ARG A 254 31.72 19.56 -2.96
N VAL A 255 31.19 19.87 -4.13
CA VAL A 255 31.71 19.47 -5.45
C VAL A 255 31.91 20.75 -6.27
N CYS A 256 32.92 20.80 -7.14
CA CYS A 256 33.08 21.94 -8.05
C CYS A 256 32.06 21.84 -9.20
N ASP A 257 31.59 22.97 -9.73
CA ASP A 257 30.34 22.97 -10.51
C ASP A 257 30.41 22.08 -11.78
N SER A 258 31.58 22.00 -12.43
CA SER A 258 31.82 21.09 -13.58
C SER A 258 31.88 19.60 -13.22
N CYS A 259 32.05 19.25 -11.94
CA CYS A 259 31.97 17.87 -11.46
C CYS A 259 30.59 17.55 -10.88
N TYR A 260 29.75 18.57 -10.62
CA TYR A 260 28.34 18.38 -10.32
C TYR A 260 27.57 17.99 -11.60
N GLU A 261 27.89 18.64 -12.72
CA GLU A 261 27.32 18.36 -14.05
C GLU A 261 27.69 16.98 -14.62
N THR A 262 28.64 16.27 -14.00
CA THR A 262 29.03 14.90 -14.37
C THR A 262 28.60 13.84 -13.35
N ILE A 263 27.65 14.17 -12.47
CA ILE A 263 26.96 13.19 -11.62
C ILE A 263 25.61 12.87 -12.28
N LYS A 264 25.29 11.58 -12.44
CA LYS A 264 24.01 11.12 -13.01
C LYS A 264 23.09 10.56 -11.94
N ASP A 265 21.78 10.61 -12.19
CA ASP A 265 20.74 10.07 -11.30
C ASP A 265 20.91 8.55 -11.01
N GLU A 266 21.60 7.82 -11.90
CA GLU A 266 21.97 6.41 -11.75
C GLU A 266 23.06 6.16 -10.68
N GLU A 267 23.84 7.18 -10.29
CA GLU A 267 24.98 7.05 -9.36
C GLU A 267 24.59 7.20 -7.86
N PHE A 268 23.30 7.46 -7.56
CA PHE A 268 22.81 7.78 -6.21
C PHE A 268 22.30 6.56 -5.38
N ILE A 269 22.50 5.33 -5.83
CA ILE A 269 21.92 4.13 -5.19
C ILE A 269 22.67 3.75 -3.89
N SER A 270 22.43 4.47 -2.79
CA SER A 270 22.62 4.08 -1.38
C SER A 270 22.43 5.29 -0.44
N PRO A 271 22.07 5.08 0.84
CA PRO A 271 21.34 3.95 1.44
C PRO A 271 19.83 4.23 1.47
N VAL A 272 19.01 3.29 1.97
CA VAL A 272 17.62 3.62 2.34
C VAL A 272 17.58 4.07 3.80
N LEU A 273 17.17 5.32 4.02
CA LEU A 273 16.74 5.79 5.34
C LEU A 273 15.26 5.41 5.56
N HIS A 274 14.97 4.84 6.72
CA HIS A 274 13.60 4.65 7.19
C HIS A 274 13.33 5.60 8.36
N ASP A 275 12.70 6.74 8.09
CA ASP A 275 12.18 7.68 9.09
C ASP A 275 10.93 7.09 9.77
N GLY A 276 11.13 6.10 10.62
CA GLY A 276 10.09 5.44 11.41
C GLY A 276 10.40 5.53 12.90
N ALA A 277 9.62 6.32 13.64
CA ALA A 277 9.82 6.60 15.07
C ALA A 277 9.61 5.40 16.02
N ASP A 278 9.36 4.19 15.48
CA ASP A 278 8.95 2.99 16.19
C ASP A 278 9.59 1.72 15.62
N VAL A 279 10.93 1.70 15.51
CA VAL A 279 11.68 0.46 15.23
C VAL A 279 12.86 0.33 16.17
N VAL A 280 12.73 -0.55 17.16
CA VAL A 280 13.88 -1.13 17.87
C VAL A 280 14.14 -2.51 17.24
N PRO A 281 15.13 -2.66 16.34
CA PRO A 281 15.40 -3.92 15.68
C PRO A 281 16.17 -4.84 16.63
N VAL A 282 15.47 -5.44 17.61
CA VAL A 282 15.95 -6.65 18.29
C VAL A 282 15.80 -7.83 17.32
N LEU A 283 16.64 -7.82 16.28
CA LEU A 283 16.79 -8.92 15.34
C LEU A 283 17.42 -10.09 16.08
N TYR A 284 16.56 -10.94 16.65
CA TYR A 284 16.96 -12.24 17.17
C TYR A 284 17.48 -13.11 16.01
N GLU A 285 18.78 -13.39 16.03
CA GLU A 285 19.33 -14.52 15.30
C GLU A 285 18.69 -15.82 15.82
N GLY A 286 18.26 -16.70 14.90
CA GLY A 286 17.82 -18.05 15.24
C GLY A 286 16.30 -18.26 15.40
N LEU A 287 15.46 -17.67 14.53
CA LEU A 287 14.06 -18.09 14.36
C LEU A 287 13.68 -18.28 12.88
N ILE A 288 14.39 -19.20 12.22
CA ILE A 288 13.76 -20.01 11.17
C ILE A 288 12.84 -21.00 11.89
N ALA A 289 11.59 -21.14 11.45
CA ALA A 289 10.69 -22.18 11.93
C ALA A 289 10.50 -23.19 10.78
N GLU A 290 11.28 -24.27 10.78
CA GLU A 290 11.37 -25.19 9.64
C GLU A 290 10.19 -26.18 9.68
N MET A 291 9.02 -25.73 9.22
CA MET A 291 7.80 -26.52 9.31
C MET A 291 7.86 -27.76 8.40
N ARG A 292 7.86 -28.96 9.00
CA ARG A 292 7.88 -30.24 8.27
C ARG A 292 6.58 -30.48 7.48
N PHE A 293 5.44 -30.20 8.10
CA PHE A 293 4.10 -30.35 7.51
C PHE A 293 3.03 -29.54 8.24
N MET A 294 1.92 -29.29 7.54
CA MET A 294 0.68 -28.70 8.06
C MET A 294 -0.54 -29.55 7.67
N LEU A 295 -1.39 -29.88 8.63
CA LEU A 295 -2.61 -30.67 8.46
C LEU A 295 -3.82 -29.91 9.04
N LEU A 296 -4.92 -29.87 8.29
CA LEU A 296 -6.25 -29.47 8.78
C LEU A 296 -7.16 -30.71 8.78
N PHE A 297 -7.79 -31.01 9.92
CA PHE A 297 -8.81 -32.06 10.00
C PHE A 297 -10.01 -31.66 10.85
N SER A 298 -11.17 -32.16 10.47
CA SER A 298 -12.43 -31.98 11.18
C SER A 298 -12.48 -32.73 12.51
N ARG A 299 -13.42 -32.36 13.38
CA ARG A 299 -13.79 -33.14 14.58
C ARG A 299 -14.17 -34.61 14.30
N GLN A 300 -14.49 -34.97 13.05
CA GLN A 300 -14.73 -36.37 12.63
C GLN A 300 -13.46 -37.13 12.24
N GLY A 301 -12.28 -36.51 12.32
CA GLY A 301 -11.02 -37.09 11.83
C GLY A 301 -10.88 -37.14 10.31
N LYS A 302 -11.80 -36.51 9.57
CA LYS A 302 -11.66 -36.33 8.11
C LYS A 302 -10.70 -35.17 7.85
N LEU A 303 -9.62 -35.47 7.12
CA LEU A 303 -8.65 -34.51 6.60
C LEU A 303 -9.33 -33.55 5.62
N ARG A 304 -8.93 -32.27 5.63
CA ARG A 304 -9.42 -31.20 4.75
C ARG A 304 -8.31 -30.60 3.89
N LEU A 305 -7.16 -30.33 4.50
CA LEU A 305 -5.97 -29.83 3.81
C LEU A 305 -4.73 -30.54 4.39
N GLN A 306 -3.76 -30.83 3.53
CA GLN A 306 -2.43 -31.33 3.91
C GLN A 306 -1.34 -30.71 3.04
N LYS A 307 -0.39 -29.99 3.65
CA LYS A 307 0.83 -29.50 3.00
C LYS A 307 2.03 -30.21 3.63
N TRP A 308 2.91 -30.74 2.80
CA TRP A 308 4.12 -31.44 3.21
C TRP A 308 5.29 -30.70 2.56
N TYR A 309 6.17 -30.13 3.37
CA TYR A 309 7.29 -29.34 2.89
C TYR A 309 8.55 -30.22 2.69
N VAL A 310 8.62 -31.35 3.41
CA VAL A 310 9.67 -32.37 3.25
C VAL A 310 9.17 -33.56 2.43
N ALA A 311 10.05 -34.09 1.56
CA ALA A 311 9.79 -35.24 0.71
C ALA A 311 9.66 -36.54 1.52
N ILE A 312 8.42 -36.91 1.86
CA ILE A 312 8.06 -38.13 2.60
C ILE A 312 7.22 -39.07 1.70
N GLY A 313 7.40 -40.38 1.83
CA GLY A 313 6.65 -41.38 1.05
C GLY A 313 5.18 -41.50 1.47
N ASP A 314 4.26 -41.72 0.53
CA ASP A 314 2.82 -41.60 0.82
C ASP A 314 2.25 -42.66 1.79
N LYS A 315 2.92 -43.83 1.90
CA LYS A 315 2.60 -44.82 2.95
C LYS A 315 2.85 -44.25 4.35
N GLU A 316 3.90 -43.44 4.49
CA GLU A 316 4.29 -42.80 5.73
C GLU A 316 3.48 -41.53 6.00
N LYS A 317 3.22 -40.66 5.01
CA LYS A 317 2.25 -39.56 5.13
C LYS A 317 0.91 -40.04 5.69
N LYS A 318 0.37 -41.14 5.14
CA LYS A 318 -0.88 -41.79 5.59
C LYS A 318 -0.80 -42.39 7.00
N LYS A 319 0.39 -42.82 7.45
CA LYS A 319 0.63 -43.27 8.82
C LYS A 319 0.64 -42.09 9.80
N ILE A 320 1.48 -41.08 9.54
CA ILE A 320 1.64 -39.87 10.36
C ILE A 320 0.30 -39.15 10.50
N THR A 321 -0.45 -38.94 9.41
CA THR A 321 -1.76 -38.30 9.43
C THR A 321 -2.75 -39.01 10.38
N ARG A 322 -2.75 -40.35 10.40
CA ARG A 322 -3.62 -41.14 11.29
C ARG A 322 -3.18 -41.01 12.76
N GLU A 323 -1.87 -41.10 13.02
CA GLU A 323 -1.30 -40.95 14.37
C GLU A 323 -1.60 -39.55 14.93
N MET A 324 -1.34 -38.48 14.17
CA MET A 324 -1.65 -37.10 14.57
C MET A 324 -3.14 -36.89 14.85
N THR A 325 -4.01 -37.38 13.97
CA THR A 325 -5.47 -37.25 14.12
C THR A 325 -5.97 -37.94 15.40
N GLN A 326 -5.45 -39.15 15.70
CA GLN A 326 -5.80 -39.88 16.93
C GLN A 326 -5.29 -39.18 18.19
N ILE A 327 -4.03 -38.72 18.18
CA ILE A 327 -3.40 -38.04 19.32
C ILE A 327 -4.12 -36.73 19.65
N VAL A 328 -4.45 -35.91 18.65
CA VAL A 328 -5.11 -34.61 18.84
C VAL A 328 -6.57 -34.75 19.26
N LEU A 329 -7.35 -35.62 18.61
CA LEU A 329 -8.77 -35.82 18.97
C LEU A 329 -8.96 -36.54 20.31
N GLY A 330 -7.96 -37.28 20.80
CA GLY A 330 -7.98 -37.92 22.12
C GLY A 330 -7.72 -36.98 23.30
N ARG A 331 -7.29 -35.73 23.07
CA ARG A 331 -6.93 -34.78 24.14
C ARG A 331 -8.14 -34.00 24.68
N LYS A 332 -8.08 -33.68 25.98
CA LYS A 332 -9.14 -32.94 26.68
C LYS A 332 -9.03 -31.43 26.41
N PRO A 333 -10.14 -30.66 26.33
CA PRO A 333 -10.12 -29.23 25.95
C PRO A 333 -9.32 -28.25 26.84
N GLN A 334 -8.71 -28.71 27.93
CA GLN A 334 -7.85 -27.90 28.82
C GLN A 334 -6.40 -28.43 28.89
N THR A 335 -5.97 -29.28 27.94
CA THR A 335 -4.53 -29.57 27.77
C THR A 335 -3.84 -28.51 26.92
N CYS A 336 -2.52 -28.36 27.04
CA CYS A 336 -1.73 -27.47 26.19
C CYS A 336 -1.85 -27.83 24.69
N ASN A 337 -1.60 -26.81 23.86
CA ASN A 337 -1.58 -26.86 22.38
C ASN A 337 -0.30 -27.47 21.81
N PHE A 338 0.60 -27.96 22.66
CA PHE A 338 1.92 -28.50 22.32
C PHE A 338 1.99 -29.98 22.67
N ILE A 339 2.65 -30.77 21.81
CA ILE A 339 2.86 -32.21 21.97
C ILE A 339 4.24 -32.56 21.44
N ASP A 340 5.10 -33.11 22.30
CA ASP A 340 6.36 -33.73 21.86
C ASP A 340 6.05 -35.08 21.20
N TRP A 341 6.53 -35.31 19.98
CA TRP A 341 6.31 -36.55 19.23
C TRP A 341 7.60 -36.95 18.49
N LYS A 342 8.29 -37.95 19.05
CA LYS A 342 9.66 -38.30 18.66
C LYS A 342 10.55 -37.05 18.82
N ASP A 343 11.38 -36.76 17.82
CA ASP A 343 12.32 -35.64 17.78
C ASP A 343 11.69 -34.33 17.26
N LEU A 344 10.37 -34.34 16.98
CA LEU A 344 9.61 -33.18 16.50
C LEU A 344 8.63 -32.66 17.58
N LYS A 345 8.41 -31.35 17.56
CA LYS A 345 7.33 -30.70 18.31
C LYS A 345 6.10 -30.57 17.40
N ILE A 346 4.93 -30.83 17.96
CA ILE A 346 3.63 -30.69 17.27
C ILE A 346 2.85 -29.57 17.93
N VAL A 347 2.49 -28.56 17.15
CA VAL A 347 1.62 -27.45 17.57
C VAL A 347 0.25 -27.68 16.97
N TYR A 348 -0.80 -27.71 17.79
CA TYR A 348 -2.17 -27.86 17.33
C TYR A 348 -3.09 -26.83 17.98
N LYS A 349 -4.01 -26.27 17.19
CA LYS A 349 -5.02 -25.31 17.68
C LYS A 349 -6.35 -25.57 16.97
N ARG A 350 -7.44 -25.50 17.74
CA ARG A 350 -8.80 -25.69 17.21
C ARG A 350 -9.44 -24.34 16.93
N TYR A 351 -9.97 -24.17 15.72
CA TYR A 351 -10.83 -23.05 15.33
C TYR A 351 -12.18 -23.63 14.84
N ALA A 352 -13.29 -23.18 15.43
CA ALA A 352 -14.63 -23.71 15.18
C ALA A 352 -14.73 -25.26 15.20
N SER A 353 -14.93 -25.92 14.05
CA SER A 353 -15.02 -27.38 13.88
C SER A 353 -13.68 -28.04 13.48
N LEU A 354 -12.69 -27.25 13.08
CA LEU A 354 -11.42 -27.67 12.50
C LEU A 354 -10.27 -27.64 13.51
N TYR A 355 -9.39 -28.63 13.39
CA TYR A 355 -8.12 -28.72 14.08
C TYR A 355 -7.01 -28.47 13.07
N PHE A 356 -6.22 -27.42 13.32
CA PHE A 356 -5.01 -27.09 12.59
C PHE A 356 -3.85 -27.73 13.37
N CYS A 357 -2.91 -28.36 12.67
CA CYS A 357 -1.82 -29.14 13.26
C CYS A 357 -0.55 -28.98 12.42
N CYS A 358 0.51 -28.43 13.02
CA CYS A 358 1.81 -28.19 12.41
C CYS A 358 2.91 -28.99 13.12
N ALA A 359 3.93 -29.43 12.38
CA ALA A 359 5.10 -30.10 12.94
C ALA A 359 6.37 -29.31 12.64
N MET A 360 7.24 -29.17 13.64
CA MET A 360 8.44 -28.31 13.64
C MET A 360 9.61 -29.01 14.36
N GLU A 361 10.83 -28.52 14.13
CA GLU A 361 12.03 -29.03 14.77
C GLU A 361 12.03 -28.70 16.29
N GLY A 362 12.80 -29.46 17.08
CA GLY A 362 12.92 -29.22 18.52
C GLY A 362 13.55 -27.87 18.91
N GLN A 363 14.21 -27.20 17.96
CA GLN A 363 14.92 -25.92 18.12
C GLN A 363 13.98 -24.70 18.02
N ASP A 364 12.80 -24.88 17.42
CA ASP A 364 11.96 -23.78 16.94
C ASP A 364 10.97 -23.30 18.03
N ASN A 365 10.49 -22.05 17.90
CA ASN A 365 9.59 -21.42 18.88
C ASN A 365 8.11 -21.75 18.60
N GLU A 366 7.51 -22.53 19.49
CA GLU A 366 6.15 -23.07 19.37
C GLU A 366 5.06 -21.99 19.43
N LEU A 367 5.35 -20.84 20.07
CA LEU A 367 4.46 -19.68 20.11
C LEU A 367 4.40 -18.97 18.75
N LEU A 368 5.52 -18.91 18.03
CA LEU A 368 5.59 -18.32 16.68
C LEU A 368 4.75 -19.14 15.70
N THR A 369 4.86 -20.47 15.75
CA THR A 369 4.01 -21.38 14.96
C THR A 369 2.53 -21.23 15.32
N LEU A 370 2.19 -21.01 16.60
CA LEU A 370 0.80 -20.80 17.02
C LEU A 370 0.21 -19.46 16.51
N GLU A 371 1.03 -18.42 16.37
CA GLU A 371 0.64 -17.14 15.75
C GLU A 371 0.58 -17.26 14.22
N LEU A 372 1.51 -17.97 13.58
CA LEU A 372 1.44 -18.33 12.14
C LEU A 372 0.13 -19.05 11.81
N MET A 373 -0.26 -20.03 12.64
CA MET A 373 -1.56 -20.72 12.55
C MET A 373 -2.76 -19.81 12.84
N HIS A 374 -2.57 -18.68 13.50
CA HIS A 374 -3.61 -17.65 13.64
C HIS A 374 -3.69 -16.77 12.40
N ARG A 375 -2.55 -16.30 11.91
CA ARG A 375 -2.40 -15.44 10.74
C ARG A 375 -2.98 -16.07 9.47
N TYR A 376 -2.75 -17.36 9.26
CA TYR A 376 -3.38 -18.10 8.16
C TYR A 376 -4.91 -18.17 8.27
N VAL A 377 -5.47 -18.34 9.47
CA VAL A 377 -6.92 -18.29 9.69
C VAL A 377 -7.47 -16.87 9.45
N GLU A 378 -6.75 -15.83 9.84
CA GLU A 378 -7.13 -14.44 9.54
C GLU A 378 -7.08 -14.13 8.02
N LEU A 379 -6.14 -14.71 7.27
CA LEU A 379 -6.07 -14.56 5.81
C LEU A 379 -7.26 -15.25 5.12
N LEU A 380 -7.59 -16.47 5.54
CA LEU A 380 -8.78 -17.19 5.05
C LEU A 380 -10.08 -16.44 5.37
N ASP A 381 -10.20 -15.90 6.59
CA ASP A 381 -11.40 -15.16 7.02
C ASP A 381 -11.55 -13.82 6.28
N ASN A 382 -10.44 -13.13 6.01
CA ASN A 382 -10.42 -11.90 5.22
C ASN A 382 -10.82 -12.14 3.75
N TYR A 383 -10.44 -13.28 3.16
CA TYR A 383 -10.79 -13.64 1.79
C TYR A 383 -12.24 -14.12 1.64
N PHE A 384 -12.69 -15.05 2.48
CA PHE A 384 -14.05 -15.60 2.40
C PHE A 384 -15.12 -14.74 3.09
N GLY A 385 -14.72 -13.72 3.86
CA GLY A 385 -15.62 -12.76 4.51
C GLY A 385 -16.43 -13.30 5.70
N ASN A 386 -16.27 -14.58 6.07
CA ASN A 386 -16.61 -15.27 7.33
C ASN A 386 -16.33 -16.78 7.10
N VAL A 387 -15.09 -17.25 7.25
CA VAL A 387 -14.70 -18.58 6.73
C VAL A 387 -15.30 -19.77 7.52
N CYS A 388 -15.94 -20.70 6.81
CA CYS A 388 -16.48 -21.94 7.37
C CYS A 388 -15.81 -23.21 6.80
N GLU A 389 -16.10 -24.36 7.41
CA GLU A 389 -15.52 -25.65 6.97
C GLU A 389 -15.96 -26.06 5.55
N LEU A 390 -17.11 -25.60 5.06
CA LEU A 390 -17.57 -25.88 3.70
C LEU A 390 -16.78 -25.09 2.65
N ASP A 391 -16.43 -23.83 2.92
CA ASP A 391 -15.74 -22.97 1.94
C ASP A 391 -14.34 -23.53 1.62
N ILE A 392 -13.65 -24.04 2.64
CA ILE A 392 -12.35 -24.73 2.52
C ILE A 392 -12.48 -26.08 1.79
N ILE A 393 -13.67 -26.70 1.77
CA ILE A 393 -13.92 -27.95 1.02
C ILE A 393 -14.23 -27.66 -0.45
N PHE A 394 -15.10 -26.68 -0.74
CA PHE A 394 -15.46 -26.31 -2.11
C PHE A 394 -14.33 -25.57 -2.82
N ASN A 395 -13.58 -24.73 -2.11
CA ASN A 395 -12.49 -23.90 -2.66
C ASN A 395 -11.12 -24.34 -2.11
N PHE A 396 -10.88 -25.66 -2.00
CA PHE A 396 -9.63 -26.20 -1.45
C PHE A 396 -8.39 -25.68 -2.18
N GLU A 397 -8.47 -25.48 -3.49
CA GLU A 397 -7.40 -24.91 -4.33
C GLU A 397 -7.03 -23.49 -3.91
N LYS A 398 -8.02 -22.64 -3.61
CA LYS A 398 -7.78 -21.29 -3.07
C LYS A 398 -7.19 -21.35 -1.67
N ALA A 399 -7.63 -22.27 -0.81
CA ALA A 399 -7.00 -22.47 0.49
C ALA A 399 -5.52 -22.91 0.36
N TYR A 400 -5.18 -23.75 -0.61
CA TYR A 400 -3.78 -24.06 -0.93
C TYR A 400 -3.00 -22.87 -1.49
N PHE A 401 -3.58 -22.07 -2.39
CA PHE A 401 -2.95 -20.87 -2.94
C PHE A 401 -2.64 -19.83 -1.85
N ILE A 402 -3.62 -19.54 -0.97
CA ILE A 402 -3.46 -18.65 0.19
C ILE A 402 -2.38 -19.16 1.16
N LEU A 403 -2.24 -20.49 1.30
CA LEU A 403 -1.20 -21.10 2.12
C LEU A 403 0.18 -20.97 1.49
N ASP A 404 0.28 -21.06 0.17
CA ASP A 404 1.55 -21.06 -0.56
C ASP A 404 2.11 -19.64 -0.74
N GLU A 405 1.27 -18.62 -1.00
CA GLU A 405 1.65 -17.20 -0.95
C GLU A 405 2.09 -16.75 0.46
N PHE A 406 1.60 -17.43 1.51
CA PHE A 406 1.98 -17.17 2.90
C PHE A 406 3.23 -17.95 3.33
N LEU A 407 3.37 -19.22 2.92
CA LEU A 407 4.42 -20.15 3.36
C LEU A 407 5.10 -20.90 2.20
N MET A 408 6.36 -20.59 1.95
CA MET A 408 7.21 -21.29 0.98
C MET A 408 8.26 -22.15 1.68
N GLY A 409 8.42 -23.40 1.23
CA GLY A 409 9.40 -24.34 1.80
C GLY A 409 9.17 -24.77 3.25
N GLY A 410 8.14 -24.24 3.92
CA GLY A 410 7.88 -24.40 5.36
C GLY A 410 8.20 -23.14 6.17
N GLU A 411 8.84 -22.15 5.54
CA GLU A 411 9.15 -20.82 6.08
C GLU A 411 8.06 -19.80 5.72
N ILE A 412 8.08 -18.62 6.34
CA ILE A 412 7.13 -17.51 6.04
C ILE A 412 7.66 -16.71 4.84
N GLN A 413 6.90 -16.65 3.75
CA GLN A 413 7.22 -15.83 2.57
C GLN A 413 6.87 -14.35 2.79
N GLU A 414 5.65 -14.07 3.24
CA GLU A 414 5.12 -12.72 3.41
C GLU A 414 4.40 -12.58 4.76
N THR A 415 4.59 -11.44 5.40
CA THR A 415 4.04 -11.09 6.73
C THR A 415 2.89 -10.08 6.63
N SER A 416 2.82 -9.32 5.53
CA SER A 416 1.82 -8.32 5.23
C SER A 416 0.52 -8.95 4.71
N LYS A 417 -0.55 -8.87 5.51
CA LYS A 417 -1.90 -9.30 5.09
C LYS A 417 -2.37 -8.62 3.80
N LEU A 418 -1.99 -7.35 3.60
CA LEU A 418 -2.39 -6.55 2.44
C LEU A 418 -1.68 -7.00 1.17
N SER A 419 -0.41 -7.38 1.25
CA SER A 419 0.34 -7.94 0.12
C SER A 419 -0.29 -9.24 -0.36
N VAL A 420 -0.50 -10.19 0.57
CA VAL A 420 -1.11 -11.50 0.25
C VAL A 420 -2.52 -11.33 -0.31
N SER A 421 -3.34 -10.46 0.28
CA SER A 421 -4.70 -10.18 -0.23
C SER A 421 -4.66 -9.66 -1.68
N LYS A 422 -3.71 -8.77 -1.99
CA LYS A 422 -3.53 -8.23 -3.34
C LYS A 422 -3.02 -9.28 -4.34
N SER A 423 -2.11 -10.19 -3.95
CA SER A 423 -1.73 -11.34 -4.79
C SER A 423 -2.93 -12.23 -5.13
N ILE A 424 -3.84 -12.44 -4.16
CA ILE A 424 -5.05 -13.25 -4.35
C ILE A 424 -6.04 -12.53 -5.28
N GLU A 425 -6.26 -11.22 -5.10
CA GLU A 425 -7.09 -10.42 -6.01
C GLU A 425 -6.53 -10.43 -7.45
N GLU A 426 -5.20 -10.29 -7.62
CA GLU A 426 -4.55 -10.37 -8.93
C GLU A 426 -4.64 -11.78 -9.55
N SER A 427 -4.61 -12.84 -8.73
CA SER A 427 -4.87 -14.23 -9.17
C SER A 427 -6.33 -14.46 -9.57
N ASP A 428 -7.28 -13.90 -8.84
CA ASP A 428 -8.72 -14.00 -9.14
C ASP A 428 -9.09 -13.25 -10.44
N MET A 429 -8.45 -12.10 -10.69
CA MET A 429 -8.57 -11.35 -11.94
C MET A 429 -7.89 -12.04 -13.15
N LEU A 430 -7.04 -13.05 -12.91
CA LEU A 430 -6.34 -13.83 -13.94
C LEU A 430 -6.94 -15.23 -14.17
N GLN A 431 -8.11 -15.55 -13.60
CA GLN A 431 -8.72 -16.87 -13.80
C GLN A 431 -9.28 -17.03 -15.23
N GLU A 432 -8.52 -17.73 -16.07
CA GLU A 432 -9.07 -18.53 -17.18
C GLU A 432 -10.04 -19.57 -16.59
N THR A 433 -11.29 -19.62 -17.07
CA THR A 433 -12.32 -20.56 -16.59
C THR A 433 -13.11 -21.16 -17.74
N SER A 434 -13.38 -22.47 -17.72
CA SER A 434 -14.30 -23.06 -18.69
C SER A 434 -15.77 -22.72 -18.38
N GLU A 435 -16.63 -22.74 -19.40
CA GLU A 435 -18.08 -22.61 -19.25
C GLU A 435 -18.63 -23.63 -18.23
N LYS A 436 -18.17 -24.88 -18.38
CA LYS A 436 -18.46 -26.02 -17.53
C LYS A 436 -18.02 -25.84 -16.07
N ASP A 437 -16.87 -25.22 -15.81
CA ASP A 437 -16.43 -24.88 -14.45
C ASP A 437 -17.32 -23.82 -13.79
N ILE A 438 -17.77 -22.82 -14.56
CA ILE A 438 -18.70 -21.79 -14.08
C ILE A 438 -20.04 -22.43 -13.71
N ILE A 439 -20.62 -23.23 -14.62
CA ILE A 439 -21.91 -23.91 -14.39
C ILE A 439 -21.81 -24.93 -13.25
N ALA A 440 -20.68 -25.65 -13.13
CA ALA A 440 -20.44 -26.57 -12.01
C ALA A 440 -20.33 -25.85 -10.66
N LYS A 441 -19.71 -24.65 -10.62
CA LYS A 441 -19.62 -23.81 -9.41
C LYS A 441 -20.96 -23.20 -9.01
N GLU A 442 -21.72 -22.63 -9.96
CA GLU A 442 -22.96 -21.91 -9.66
C GLU A 442 -24.19 -22.82 -9.51
N GLN A 443 -24.28 -23.90 -10.29
CA GLN A 443 -25.50 -24.71 -10.42
C GLN A 443 -25.28 -26.23 -10.20
N GLY A 444 -24.04 -26.64 -9.94
CA GLY A 444 -23.67 -28.02 -9.63
C GLY A 444 -23.38 -28.88 -10.85
N THR A 445 -22.48 -29.86 -10.67
CA THR A 445 -21.91 -30.69 -11.75
C THR A 445 -22.93 -31.38 -12.65
N VAL A 446 -24.09 -31.77 -12.13
CA VAL A 446 -25.17 -32.45 -12.90
C VAL A 446 -25.75 -31.55 -14.00
N LYS A 447 -25.63 -30.22 -13.88
CA LYS A 447 -26.00 -29.28 -14.96
C LYS A 447 -24.83 -28.94 -15.90
N ALA A 448 -23.61 -29.28 -15.54
CA ALA A 448 -22.41 -29.08 -16.36
C ALA A 448 -22.15 -30.25 -17.32
N GLU A 449 -22.90 -31.36 -17.22
CA GLU A 449 -22.89 -32.47 -18.19
C GLU A 449 -23.57 -32.07 -19.52
N GLY A 450 -22.96 -31.12 -20.23
CA GLY A 450 -23.44 -30.56 -21.50
C GLY A 450 -22.79 -29.24 -21.93
N ALA A 451 -22.10 -28.53 -21.02
CA ALA A 451 -21.38 -27.29 -21.28
C ALA A 451 -19.96 -27.55 -21.82
N SER A 452 -19.36 -26.56 -22.50
CA SER A 452 -18.01 -26.71 -23.09
C SER A 452 -16.87 -26.63 -22.06
N ASP A 453 -15.79 -27.35 -22.35
CA ASP A 453 -14.48 -27.21 -21.70
C ASP A 453 -13.66 -26.02 -22.26
N ASP A 454 -14.20 -25.26 -23.23
CA ASP A 454 -13.52 -24.11 -23.84
C ASP A 454 -13.23 -22.98 -22.83
N ILE A 455 -12.05 -22.36 -22.97
CA ILE A 455 -11.55 -21.32 -22.07
C ILE A 455 -12.27 -19.99 -22.34
N LEU A 456 -13.06 -19.52 -21.37
CA LEU A 456 -13.70 -18.21 -21.41
C LEU A 456 -12.84 -17.16 -20.69
N TYR A 457 -12.62 -16.03 -21.38
CA TYR A 457 -11.92 -14.88 -20.83
C TYR A 457 -12.89 -13.85 -20.24
N LYS A 458 -12.82 -13.63 -18.93
CA LYS A 458 -13.63 -12.61 -18.24
C LYS A 458 -12.97 -11.23 -18.35
N ILE A 459 -13.35 -10.47 -19.38
CA ILE A 459 -12.78 -9.16 -19.67
C ILE A 459 -13.70 -8.06 -19.11
N ASP A 460 -13.16 -7.20 -18.24
CA ASP A 460 -13.86 -5.99 -17.77
C ASP A 460 -13.73 -4.84 -18.78
N VAL A 461 -14.79 -4.03 -18.91
CA VAL A 461 -14.97 -3.06 -19.99
C VAL A 461 -15.42 -1.72 -19.40
N PRO A 462 -14.73 -0.59 -19.71
CA PRO A 462 -15.04 0.69 -19.08
C PRO A 462 -16.44 1.18 -19.50
N ALA A 463 -17.20 1.68 -18.52
CA ALA A 463 -18.64 1.91 -18.63
C ALA A 463 -19.08 3.02 -19.60
N ASN A 464 -18.15 3.69 -20.28
CA ASN A 464 -18.40 4.60 -21.42
C ASN A 464 -18.37 3.85 -22.78
N ARG A 465 -17.58 2.78 -22.91
CA ARG A 465 -17.34 2.06 -24.17
C ARG A 465 -18.34 0.94 -24.41
N TYR A 466 -19.60 1.35 -24.63
CA TYR A 466 -20.72 0.46 -24.92
C TYR A 466 -20.49 -0.42 -26.17
N ASP A 467 -19.62 0.04 -27.09
CA ASP A 467 -19.22 -0.65 -28.31
C ASP A 467 -18.37 -1.91 -28.08
N LEU A 468 -17.87 -2.13 -26.86
CA LEU A 468 -17.00 -3.25 -26.50
C LEU A 468 -17.70 -4.31 -25.62
N LEU A 469 -19.03 -4.21 -25.43
CA LEU A 469 -19.78 -5.10 -24.53
C LEU A 469 -20.05 -6.51 -25.10
N CYS A 470 -19.88 -6.71 -26.40
CA CYS A 470 -20.04 -8.00 -27.09
C CYS A 470 -18.73 -8.44 -27.78
N LEU A 471 -18.65 -9.73 -28.14
CA LEU A 471 -17.44 -10.33 -28.70
C LEU A 471 -17.04 -9.70 -30.03
N GLU A 472 -18.01 -9.35 -30.87
CA GLU A 472 -17.82 -8.76 -32.20
C GLU A 472 -17.25 -7.34 -32.05
N GLY A 473 -17.85 -6.55 -31.16
CA GLY A 473 -17.40 -5.20 -30.83
C GLY A 473 -15.98 -5.17 -30.27
N LEU A 474 -15.69 -6.03 -29.29
CA LEU A 474 -14.37 -6.15 -28.68
C LEU A 474 -13.31 -6.67 -29.66
N SER A 475 -13.62 -7.71 -30.42
CA SER A 475 -12.73 -8.28 -31.44
C SER A 475 -12.39 -7.24 -32.51
N ARG A 476 -13.40 -6.56 -33.06
CA ARG A 476 -13.25 -5.52 -34.07
C ARG A 476 -12.44 -4.33 -33.56
N GLY A 477 -12.70 -3.87 -32.34
CA GLY A 477 -11.91 -2.83 -31.68
C GLY A 477 -10.43 -3.21 -31.52
N LEU A 478 -10.15 -4.44 -31.07
CA LEU A 478 -8.78 -4.96 -30.93
C LEU A 478 -8.06 -5.19 -32.26
N GLN A 479 -8.79 -5.54 -33.33
CA GLN A 479 -8.22 -5.71 -34.67
C GLN A 479 -7.85 -4.36 -35.30
N VAL A 480 -8.70 -3.32 -35.17
CA VAL A 480 -8.38 -1.95 -35.61
C VAL A 480 -7.21 -1.38 -34.80
N PHE A 481 -7.21 -1.54 -33.47
CA PHE A 481 -6.15 -1.03 -32.59
C PHE A 481 -4.76 -1.61 -32.90
N LYS A 482 -4.73 -2.85 -33.41
CA LYS A 482 -3.53 -3.58 -33.87
C LYS A 482 -3.25 -3.42 -35.37
N GLU A 483 -3.93 -2.49 -36.05
CA GLU A 483 -3.78 -2.17 -37.48
C GLU A 483 -3.98 -3.39 -38.42
N ARG A 484 -4.80 -4.37 -38.00
CA ARG A 484 -5.08 -5.60 -38.78
C ARG A 484 -6.25 -5.48 -39.74
N CYS A 485 -7.15 -4.52 -39.51
CA CYS A 485 -8.27 -4.19 -40.38
C CYS A 485 -8.52 -2.68 -40.38
N GLU A 486 -9.15 -2.15 -41.44
CA GLU A 486 -9.68 -0.79 -41.43
C GLU A 486 -11.02 -0.72 -40.68
N PRO A 487 -11.38 0.43 -40.06
CA PRO A 487 -12.70 0.62 -39.47
C PRO A 487 -13.82 0.48 -40.53
N PRO A 488 -14.85 -0.36 -40.31
CA PRO A 488 -15.92 -0.55 -41.28
C PRO A 488 -16.83 0.69 -41.40
N ARG A 489 -17.56 0.77 -42.52
CA ARG A 489 -18.44 1.90 -42.87
C ARG A 489 -19.89 1.46 -42.96
N PHE A 490 -20.63 1.70 -41.87
CA PHE A 490 -22.05 1.43 -41.78
C PHE A 490 -22.86 2.37 -42.68
N LYS A 491 -23.85 1.82 -43.39
CA LYS A 491 -24.75 2.57 -44.27
C LYS A 491 -26.20 2.17 -44.02
N ARG A 492 -27.14 3.12 -44.10
CA ARG A 492 -28.55 2.76 -44.27
C ARG A 492 -28.90 2.53 -45.74
N VAL A 493 -29.79 1.59 -45.98
CA VAL A 493 -30.39 1.24 -47.27
C VAL A 493 -31.92 1.38 -47.20
N VAL A 494 -32.57 1.39 -48.35
CA VAL A 494 -34.03 1.46 -48.51
C VAL A 494 -34.47 0.11 -49.09
N PRO A 495 -35.60 -0.50 -48.66
CA PRO A 495 -36.05 -1.78 -49.17
C PRO A 495 -36.21 -1.76 -50.68
N ALA A 496 -35.83 -2.85 -51.36
CA ALA A 496 -35.92 -2.96 -52.82
C ALA A 496 -37.35 -2.79 -53.38
N ASN A 497 -38.37 -3.03 -52.57
CA ASN A 497 -39.79 -2.86 -52.91
C ASN A 497 -40.31 -1.43 -52.65
N GLY A 498 -39.53 -0.55 -52.00
CA GLY A 498 -39.93 0.81 -51.62
C GLY A 498 -40.83 0.92 -50.38
N ASP A 499 -41.58 -0.12 -50.02
CA ASP A 499 -42.48 -0.14 -48.86
C ASP A 499 -41.73 -0.18 -47.52
N LEU A 500 -41.67 0.96 -46.82
CA LEU A 500 -41.04 1.10 -45.51
C LEU A 500 -41.93 0.52 -44.38
N GLN A 501 -41.32 -0.18 -43.43
CA GLN A 501 -41.99 -0.55 -42.19
C GLN A 501 -42.20 0.67 -41.29
N ARG A 502 -43.37 0.73 -40.64
CA ARG A 502 -43.86 1.90 -39.89
C ARG A 502 -44.16 1.57 -38.44
N LEU A 503 -43.74 2.47 -37.55
CA LEU A 503 -44.12 2.49 -36.13
C LEU A 503 -44.83 3.82 -35.82
N LEU A 504 -46.10 3.73 -35.44
CA LEU A 504 -46.97 4.86 -35.11
C LEU A 504 -46.93 5.12 -33.59
N ILE A 505 -46.58 6.33 -33.16
CA ILE A 505 -46.56 6.70 -31.74
C ILE A 505 -47.83 7.52 -31.41
N THR A 506 -48.55 7.11 -30.37
CA THR A 506 -49.85 7.71 -29.96
C THR A 506 -49.71 8.64 -28.75
N GLU A 507 -50.58 9.65 -28.62
CA GLU A 507 -50.47 10.73 -27.60
C GLU A 507 -50.42 10.21 -26.15
N GLU A 508 -51.14 9.12 -25.86
CA GLU A 508 -51.18 8.48 -24.53
C GLU A 508 -49.79 8.05 -24.05
N THR A 509 -48.86 7.78 -24.97
CA THR A 509 -47.47 7.43 -24.61
C THR A 509 -46.66 8.61 -24.06
N ALA A 510 -47.03 9.85 -24.41
CA ALA A 510 -46.23 11.03 -24.12
C ALA A 510 -46.07 11.28 -22.61
N GLN A 511 -47.15 11.05 -21.84
CA GLN A 511 -47.16 11.24 -20.39
C GLN A 511 -46.36 10.17 -19.65
N VAL A 512 -46.40 8.92 -20.13
CA VAL A 512 -45.75 7.79 -19.46
C VAL A 512 -44.26 7.76 -19.81
N ARG A 513 -43.92 7.90 -21.11
CA ARG A 513 -42.58 7.76 -21.68
C ARG A 513 -42.57 8.08 -23.20
N PRO A 514 -42.13 9.29 -23.63
CA PRO A 514 -42.52 9.89 -24.91
C PRO A 514 -41.79 9.42 -26.19
N HIS A 515 -40.87 8.43 -26.11
CA HIS A 515 -40.04 8.06 -27.26
C HIS A 515 -39.89 6.55 -27.42
N ALA A 516 -40.14 6.06 -28.64
CA ALA A 516 -39.74 4.75 -29.14
C ALA A 516 -39.09 4.91 -30.52
N VAL A 517 -38.21 3.98 -30.88
CA VAL A 517 -37.59 3.91 -32.22
C VAL A 517 -37.46 2.44 -32.61
N ALA A 518 -37.42 2.17 -33.92
CA ALA A 518 -37.22 0.83 -34.48
C ALA A 518 -36.39 0.90 -35.77
N ALA A 519 -35.79 -0.23 -36.15
CA ALA A 519 -35.08 -0.43 -37.41
C ALA A 519 -35.21 -1.91 -37.80
N VAL A 520 -34.88 -2.25 -39.05
CA VAL A 520 -34.93 -3.63 -39.56
C VAL A 520 -33.53 -4.06 -40.02
N LEU A 521 -33.11 -5.25 -39.57
CA LEU A 521 -32.01 -6.01 -40.15
C LEU A 521 -32.65 -7.15 -40.96
N ARG A 522 -32.28 -7.28 -42.23
CA ARG A 522 -32.76 -8.38 -43.09
C ARG A 522 -31.69 -9.44 -43.28
N ASN A 523 -32.14 -10.66 -43.55
CA ASN A 523 -31.31 -11.80 -43.97
C ASN A 523 -30.15 -12.12 -43.01
N ILE A 524 -30.35 -11.95 -41.69
CA ILE A 524 -29.34 -12.31 -40.67
C ILE A 524 -29.18 -13.84 -40.63
N SER A 525 -27.95 -14.33 -40.74
CA SER A 525 -27.63 -15.74 -40.47
C SER A 525 -27.16 -15.94 -39.01
N PHE A 526 -28.04 -16.43 -38.15
CA PHE A 526 -27.67 -16.83 -36.78
C PHE A 526 -27.15 -18.28 -36.72
N ASN A 527 -26.03 -18.47 -36.02
CA ASN A 527 -25.70 -19.73 -35.35
C ASN A 527 -26.02 -19.59 -33.84
N GLN A 528 -25.80 -20.65 -33.05
CA GLN A 528 -26.06 -20.62 -31.61
C GLN A 528 -25.24 -19.52 -30.89
N GLU A 529 -23.94 -19.47 -31.15
CA GLU A 529 -22.99 -18.53 -30.52
C GLU A 529 -23.33 -17.05 -30.79
N HIS A 530 -23.61 -16.68 -32.05
CA HIS A 530 -23.99 -15.30 -32.40
C HIS A 530 -25.38 -14.94 -31.83
N TYR A 531 -26.29 -15.91 -31.71
CA TYR A 531 -27.59 -15.67 -31.07
C TYR A 531 -27.44 -15.45 -29.56
N GLU A 532 -26.58 -16.21 -28.89
CA GLU A 532 -26.24 -16.02 -27.48
C GLU A 532 -25.53 -14.69 -27.24
N SER A 533 -24.54 -14.32 -28.08
CA SER A 533 -23.89 -13.00 -28.06
C SER A 533 -24.88 -11.83 -28.27
N PHE A 534 -25.84 -11.99 -29.19
CA PHE A 534 -26.91 -11.01 -29.43
C PHE A 534 -27.82 -10.80 -28.20
N ILE A 535 -28.22 -11.88 -27.53
CA ILE A 535 -29.00 -11.81 -26.29
C ILE A 535 -28.16 -11.27 -25.13
N GLU A 536 -26.89 -11.65 -25.02
CA GLU A 536 -25.99 -11.18 -23.96
C GLU A 536 -25.71 -9.67 -24.08
N LEU A 537 -25.51 -9.15 -25.31
CA LEU A 537 -25.41 -7.70 -25.53
C LEU A 537 -26.69 -6.99 -25.09
N GLN A 538 -27.86 -7.53 -25.46
CA GLN A 538 -29.15 -6.96 -25.05
C GLN A 538 -29.27 -6.90 -23.52
N GLU A 539 -28.84 -7.94 -22.80
CA GLU A 539 -28.81 -8.00 -21.34
C GLU A 539 -27.79 -7.02 -20.72
N LYS A 540 -26.54 -6.99 -21.20
CA LYS A 540 -25.48 -6.07 -20.74
C LYS A 540 -25.88 -4.60 -20.92
N LEU A 541 -26.45 -4.25 -22.09
CA LEU A 541 -26.99 -2.92 -22.34
C LEU A 541 -28.16 -2.60 -21.41
N HIS A 542 -29.07 -3.56 -21.18
CA HIS A 542 -30.19 -3.45 -20.24
C HIS A 542 -29.76 -3.21 -18.80
N GLN A 543 -28.64 -3.78 -18.36
CA GLN A 543 -28.10 -3.56 -17.02
C GLN A 543 -27.42 -2.19 -16.92
N ASN A 544 -26.48 -1.88 -17.84
CA ASN A 544 -25.59 -0.72 -17.75
C ASN A 544 -26.22 0.57 -18.28
N VAL A 545 -26.21 0.79 -19.60
CA VAL A 545 -26.66 2.03 -20.27
C VAL A 545 -28.10 2.34 -19.92
N CYS A 546 -28.91 1.30 -19.93
CA CYS A 546 -30.33 1.35 -19.64
C CYS A 546 -30.64 1.49 -18.13
N ARG A 547 -29.65 1.41 -17.24
CA ARG A 547 -29.79 1.35 -15.78
C ARG A 547 -30.90 0.37 -15.34
N LYS A 548 -30.69 -0.93 -15.56
CA LYS A 548 -31.69 -1.99 -15.29
C LYS A 548 -33.06 -1.69 -15.92
N ARG A 549 -33.09 -1.39 -17.23
CA ARG A 549 -34.31 -1.04 -18.00
C ARG A 549 -35.08 0.20 -17.53
N THR A 550 -34.43 1.10 -16.76
CA THR A 550 -35.01 2.36 -16.27
C THR A 550 -34.91 3.52 -17.30
N LEU A 551 -33.86 3.51 -18.13
CA LEU A 551 -33.55 4.60 -19.09
C LEU A 551 -33.62 4.20 -20.58
N VAL A 552 -33.42 2.94 -20.95
CA VAL A 552 -33.77 2.36 -22.25
C VAL A 552 -34.35 0.94 -22.05
N ALA A 553 -35.29 0.53 -22.89
CA ALA A 553 -35.76 -0.84 -23.00
C ALA A 553 -35.75 -1.29 -24.46
N ILE A 554 -35.33 -2.53 -24.70
CA ILE A 554 -35.11 -3.13 -26.01
C ILE A 554 -36.14 -4.26 -26.19
N GLY A 555 -36.77 -4.32 -27.36
CA GLY A 555 -37.55 -5.47 -27.82
C GLY A 555 -36.95 -5.95 -29.14
N THR A 556 -36.69 -7.26 -29.22
CA THR A 556 -36.22 -7.95 -30.43
C THR A 556 -37.32 -8.90 -30.87
N HIS A 557 -37.66 -8.86 -32.16
CA HIS A 557 -38.84 -9.51 -32.72
C HIS A 557 -38.52 -10.09 -34.09
N ASP A 558 -38.97 -11.31 -34.34
CA ASP A 558 -38.92 -11.94 -35.66
C ASP A 558 -39.99 -11.31 -36.57
N LEU A 559 -39.54 -10.56 -37.58
CA LEU A 559 -40.41 -9.83 -38.51
C LEU A 559 -41.28 -10.77 -39.37
N ASP A 560 -40.85 -12.01 -39.61
CA ASP A 560 -41.64 -12.96 -40.41
C ASP A 560 -42.85 -13.51 -39.65
N THR A 561 -42.91 -13.29 -38.32
CA THR A 561 -44.05 -13.70 -37.46
C THR A 561 -45.11 -12.61 -37.27
N ILE A 562 -44.86 -11.37 -37.70
CA ILE A 562 -45.72 -10.21 -37.43
C ILE A 562 -45.86 -9.28 -38.64
N SER A 563 -47.04 -8.66 -38.80
CA SER A 563 -47.32 -7.74 -39.90
C SER A 563 -47.62 -6.33 -39.41
N GLY A 564 -46.99 -5.32 -40.04
CA GLY A 564 -47.23 -3.90 -39.77
C GLY A 564 -48.52 -3.34 -40.41
N PRO A 565 -48.85 -2.05 -40.18
CA PRO A 565 -48.07 -1.07 -39.41
C PRO A 565 -48.17 -1.30 -37.90
N PHE A 566 -47.05 -1.10 -37.21
CA PHE A 566 -46.95 -1.30 -35.76
C PHE A 566 -47.41 -0.04 -35.02
N THR A 567 -48.02 -0.21 -33.84
CA THR A 567 -48.52 0.91 -33.02
C THR A 567 -47.94 0.86 -31.62
N TYR A 568 -47.37 1.98 -31.19
CA TYR A 568 -46.89 2.20 -29.83
C TYR A 568 -47.90 3.05 -29.05
N THR A 569 -48.51 2.44 -28.04
CA THR A 569 -49.60 3.05 -27.26
C THR A 569 -49.52 2.66 -25.78
N ALA A 570 -50.08 3.52 -24.92
CA ALA A 570 -50.25 3.26 -23.50
C ALA A 570 -51.75 3.04 -23.22
N LYS A 571 -52.09 1.90 -22.63
CA LYS A 571 -53.46 1.54 -22.21
C LYS A 571 -53.50 1.32 -20.70
N PRO A 572 -54.68 1.37 -20.06
CA PRO A 572 -54.85 0.95 -18.68
C PRO A 572 -54.28 -0.47 -18.47
N PRO A 573 -53.60 -0.76 -17.33
CA PRO A 573 -52.92 -2.05 -17.15
C PRO A 573 -53.86 -3.27 -17.10
N GLU A 574 -55.16 -3.04 -16.90
CA GLU A 574 -56.24 -4.04 -16.93
C GLU A 574 -56.65 -4.44 -18.37
N ASP A 575 -56.49 -3.53 -19.34
CA ASP A 575 -56.85 -3.73 -20.76
C ASP A 575 -55.75 -4.42 -21.58
N ILE A 576 -54.53 -4.49 -21.04
CA ILE A 576 -53.38 -5.11 -21.71
C ILE A 576 -53.27 -6.56 -21.25
N LYS A 577 -53.65 -7.48 -22.13
CA LYS A 577 -53.45 -8.92 -21.97
C LYS A 577 -52.34 -9.41 -22.88
N PHE A 578 -51.43 -10.22 -22.33
CA PHE A 578 -50.28 -10.74 -23.06
C PHE A 578 -49.79 -12.08 -22.49
N THR A 579 -49.18 -12.90 -23.34
CA THR A 579 -48.55 -14.18 -22.97
C THR A 579 -47.03 -14.00 -23.03
N PRO A 580 -46.34 -13.87 -21.87
CA PRO A 580 -44.91 -13.61 -21.85
C PRO A 580 -44.08 -14.85 -22.26
N LEU A 581 -42.85 -14.62 -22.74
CA LEU A 581 -41.90 -15.70 -23.01
C LEU A 581 -41.79 -16.65 -21.80
N ASN A 582 -41.67 -17.94 -22.10
CA ASN A 582 -41.61 -19.06 -21.16
C ASN A 582 -42.89 -19.32 -20.34
N GLN A 583 -44.05 -18.73 -20.67
CA GLN A 583 -45.33 -19.09 -20.05
C GLN A 583 -46.46 -19.35 -21.06
N SER A 584 -47.37 -20.27 -20.70
CA SER A 584 -48.53 -20.67 -21.52
C SER A 584 -49.86 -20.06 -21.03
N LYS A 585 -49.79 -19.07 -20.14
CA LYS A 585 -50.94 -18.32 -19.60
C LYS A 585 -50.87 -16.85 -19.99
N GLU A 586 -52.04 -16.28 -20.22
CA GLU A 586 -52.28 -14.86 -20.47
C GLU A 586 -52.35 -14.10 -19.14
N TYR A 587 -51.62 -12.98 -19.03
CA TYR A 587 -51.54 -12.14 -17.83
C TYR A 587 -51.87 -10.67 -18.16
N THR A 588 -52.24 -9.89 -17.13
CA THR A 588 -52.55 -8.45 -17.23
C THR A 588 -51.36 -7.57 -16.83
N ALA A 589 -51.13 -6.47 -17.55
CA ALA A 589 -49.95 -5.63 -17.37
C ALA A 589 -49.84 -4.92 -16.00
N SER A 590 -50.91 -4.93 -15.20
CA SER A 590 -50.92 -4.46 -13.79
C SER A 590 -49.87 -5.15 -12.92
N GLU A 591 -49.38 -6.32 -13.33
CA GLU A 591 -48.42 -7.15 -12.57
C GLU A 591 -46.94 -6.87 -12.93
N LEU A 592 -46.63 -5.99 -13.90
CA LEU A 592 -45.39 -6.13 -14.69
C LEU A 592 -44.56 -4.87 -15.07
N MET A 593 -44.95 -3.63 -14.72
CA MET A 593 -44.35 -2.43 -15.35
C MET A 593 -43.27 -1.65 -14.58
N HIS A 594 -42.05 -1.60 -15.15
CA HIS A 594 -41.16 -0.41 -15.30
C HIS A 594 -39.93 -0.76 -16.18
N LEU A 595 -39.27 0.14 -16.92
CA LEU A 595 -39.64 1.51 -17.34
C LEU A 595 -39.41 1.65 -18.87
N TYR A 596 -38.85 2.75 -19.39
CA TYR A 596 -38.62 3.10 -20.82
C TYR A 596 -37.15 3.57 -21.00
N LYS A 597 -36.57 4.21 -22.04
CA LYS A 597 -36.92 4.75 -23.38
C LYS A 597 -36.26 3.91 -24.51
N ALA A 598 -35.64 4.51 -25.55
CA ALA A 598 -35.14 3.76 -26.72
C ALA A 598 -33.85 4.25 -27.44
N LYS A 599 -33.74 5.53 -27.85
CA LYS A 599 -32.91 5.96 -29.02
C LYS A 599 -31.48 5.43 -29.14
N ILE A 600 -30.59 5.66 -28.16
CA ILE A 600 -29.13 5.40 -28.30
C ILE A 600 -28.82 3.92 -28.58
N VAL A 601 -29.62 3.00 -28.04
CA VAL A 601 -29.35 1.56 -28.16
C VAL A 601 -29.72 1.02 -29.54
N LEU A 602 -30.70 1.64 -30.23
CA LEU A 602 -31.06 1.21 -31.58
C LEU A 602 -29.86 1.32 -32.52
N ASP A 603 -29.35 2.54 -32.71
CA ASP A 603 -28.22 2.83 -33.61
C ASP A 603 -27.00 1.94 -33.29
N MET A 604 -26.80 1.57 -32.02
CA MET A 604 -25.75 0.65 -31.58
C MET A 604 -26.03 -0.82 -31.94
N MET A 605 -27.24 -1.34 -31.78
CA MET A 605 -27.56 -2.73 -32.15
C MET A 605 -27.48 -2.95 -33.67
N VAL A 606 -28.02 -2.02 -34.47
CA VAL A 606 -27.92 -2.12 -35.94
C VAL A 606 -26.50 -1.89 -36.46
N THR A 607 -25.66 -1.08 -35.80
CA THR A 607 -24.24 -1.00 -36.18
C THR A 607 -23.43 -2.23 -35.75
N MET A 608 -23.75 -2.87 -34.63
CA MET A 608 -23.06 -4.11 -34.23
C MET A 608 -23.36 -5.28 -35.17
N PHE A 609 -24.65 -5.56 -35.44
CA PHE A 609 -25.07 -6.80 -36.12
C PHE A 609 -25.26 -6.71 -37.64
N SER A 610 -25.15 -5.51 -38.25
CA SER A 610 -25.15 -5.38 -39.72
C SER A 610 -23.94 -6.04 -40.40
N GLU A 611 -22.90 -6.44 -39.66
CA GLU A 611 -21.80 -7.26 -40.19
C GLU A 611 -22.30 -8.61 -40.75
N TYR A 612 -23.41 -9.15 -40.21
CA TYR A 612 -24.02 -10.42 -40.60
C TYR A 612 -25.15 -10.30 -41.64
N CYS A 613 -25.32 -9.14 -42.25
CA CYS A 613 -26.26 -8.94 -43.37
C CYS A 613 -25.63 -9.38 -44.71
N GLU A 614 -26.48 -9.79 -45.66
CA GLU A 614 -26.08 -10.27 -47.00
C GLU A 614 -25.22 -9.26 -47.77
N GLU A 615 -25.49 -7.95 -47.63
CA GLU A 615 -24.51 -6.89 -47.83
C GLU A 615 -23.98 -6.42 -46.46
N PRO A 616 -22.72 -6.74 -46.08
CA PRO A 616 -22.20 -6.39 -44.76
C PRO A 616 -22.17 -4.88 -44.49
N PHE A 617 -22.48 -4.53 -43.25
CA PHE A 617 -22.60 -3.16 -42.73
C PHE A 617 -23.72 -2.32 -43.36
N THR A 618 -24.75 -2.97 -43.93
CA THR A 618 -25.99 -2.31 -44.37
C THR A 618 -27.12 -2.47 -43.33
N VAL A 619 -28.00 -1.47 -43.25
CA VAL A 619 -29.15 -1.45 -42.31
C VAL A 619 -30.37 -0.90 -43.02
N GLU A 620 -31.55 -1.53 -42.90
CA GLU A 620 -32.76 -0.99 -43.53
C GLU A 620 -33.36 0.16 -42.70
N ALA A 621 -33.68 1.25 -43.39
CA ALA A 621 -34.35 2.40 -42.82
C ALA A 621 -35.85 2.12 -42.52
N ALA A 622 -36.34 2.59 -41.38
CA ALA A 622 -37.74 2.52 -40.96
C ALA A 622 -38.30 3.93 -40.70
N GLU A 623 -39.61 4.10 -40.91
CA GLU A 623 -40.30 5.39 -40.81
C GLU A 623 -41.11 5.46 -39.50
N VAL A 624 -40.79 6.43 -38.64
CA VAL A 624 -41.44 6.63 -37.33
C VAL A 624 -42.19 7.95 -37.34
N LEU A 625 -43.48 7.88 -37.02
CA LEU A 625 -44.42 8.99 -37.11
C LEU A 625 -44.85 9.40 -35.70
N TYR A 626 -44.60 10.67 -35.35
CA TYR A 626 -44.85 11.24 -34.02
C TYR A 626 -46.19 12.00 -33.98
N PRO A 627 -46.80 12.19 -32.79
CA PRO A 627 -48.09 12.89 -32.64
C PRO A 627 -48.14 14.30 -33.25
N ASP A 628 -47.01 15.02 -33.26
CA ASP A 628 -46.88 16.37 -33.83
C ASP A 628 -47.08 16.42 -35.37
N GLY A 629 -47.32 15.27 -36.03
CA GLY A 629 -47.34 15.11 -37.48
C GLY A 629 -45.96 15.07 -38.13
N ASN A 630 -44.89 15.14 -37.33
CA ASN A 630 -43.50 15.03 -37.79
C ASN A 630 -43.10 13.58 -38.02
N THR A 631 -42.45 13.33 -39.16
CA THR A 631 -41.96 12.01 -39.58
C THR A 631 -40.43 11.99 -39.55
N TYR A 632 -39.85 10.95 -38.94
CA TYR A 632 -38.40 10.76 -38.85
C TYR A 632 -38.01 9.36 -39.35
N ILE A 633 -36.81 9.26 -39.90
CA ILE A 633 -36.27 8.03 -40.49
C ILE A 633 -35.14 7.49 -39.60
N TYR A 634 -35.30 6.26 -39.11
CA TYR A 634 -34.35 5.57 -38.23
C TYR A 634 -33.71 4.36 -38.91
N PRO A 635 -32.48 3.95 -38.54
CA PRO A 635 -31.57 4.64 -37.64
C PRO A 635 -31.01 5.92 -38.27
N GLU A 636 -30.62 6.89 -37.44
CA GLU A 636 -30.11 8.18 -37.93
C GLU A 636 -28.66 8.08 -38.41
N LEU A 637 -27.84 7.24 -37.76
CA LEU A 637 -26.42 6.96 -38.06
C LEU A 637 -25.57 8.20 -38.39
N PRO A 638 -25.56 9.26 -37.55
CA PRO A 638 -24.80 10.47 -37.83
C PRO A 638 -23.29 10.24 -37.62
N TYR A 639 -22.52 10.26 -38.70
CA TYR A 639 -21.08 10.48 -38.62
C TYR A 639 -20.82 11.96 -38.31
N ARG A 640 -20.33 12.23 -37.10
CA ARG A 640 -20.01 13.59 -36.62
C ARG A 640 -18.58 13.98 -37.02
N LYS A 641 -18.32 15.28 -37.11
CA LYS A 641 -16.99 15.84 -37.41
C LYS A 641 -16.65 16.92 -36.40
N GLU A 642 -15.49 16.78 -35.76
CA GLU A 642 -14.95 17.75 -34.80
C GLU A 642 -13.49 18.07 -35.16
N THR A 643 -13.01 19.24 -34.74
CA THR A 643 -11.66 19.74 -35.10
C THR A 643 -10.90 20.18 -33.85
N LEU A 644 -9.68 19.65 -33.66
CA LEU A 644 -8.84 19.91 -32.49
C LEU A 644 -7.41 20.28 -32.92
N THR A 645 -6.71 21.10 -32.13
CA THR A 645 -5.28 21.36 -32.35
C THR A 645 -4.42 20.30 -31.67
N GLY A 646 -3.35 19.84 -32.34
CA GLY A 646 -2.39 18.90 -31.74
C GLY A 646 -1.81 19.37 -30.40
N ASP A 647 -1.56 20.69 -30.27
CA ASP A 647 -1.06 21.31 -29.05
C ASP A 647 -2.01 21.17 -27.84
N LEU A 648 -3.33 21.20 -28.07
CA LEU A 648 -4.32 21.01 -27.00
C LEU A 648 -4.26 19.57 -26.46
N ILE A 649 -4.08 18.60 -27.36
CA ILE A 649 -3.98 17.17 -27.04
C ILE A 649 -2.65 16.92 -26.29
N ASN A 650 -1.52 17.34 -26.85
CA ASN A 650 -0.19 17.29 -26.20
C ASN A 650 -0.21 17.90 -24.78
N LYS A 651 -0.77 19.11 -24.64
CA LYS A 651 -0.84 19.83 -23.35
C LYS A 651 -1.74 19.16 -22.31
N LYS A 652 -2.79 18.45 -22.74
CA LYS A 652 -3.70 17.71 -21.84
C LYS A 652 -3.13 16.37 -21.38
N ILE A 653 -2.43 15.64 -22.27
CA ILE A 653 -1.86 14.32 -21.98
C ILE A 653 -0.48 14.44 -21.29
N GLY A 654 0.26 15.53 -21.55
CA GLY A 654 1.61 15.72 -21.04
C GLY A 654 2.71 15.10 -21.93
N VAL A 655 2.46 15.01 -23.24
CA VAL A 655 3.38 14.44 -24.25
C VAL A 655 3.73 15.48 -25.33
N SER A 656 4.62 15.11 -26.25
CA SER A 656 5.14 15.99 -27.31
C SER A 656 5.18 15.26 -28.66
N GLU A 657 4.02 14.81 -29.12
CA GLU A 657 3.83 14.10 -30.39
C GLU A 657 3.47 15.06 -31.54
N THR A 658 3.71 14.65 -32.80
CA THR A 658 3.32 15.47 -33.96
C THR A 658 1.83 15.28 -34.31
N PRO A 659 1.18 16.24 -34.99
CA PRO A 659 -0.23 16.09 -35.39
C PRO A 659 -0.51 14.84 -36.24
N GLU A 660 0.44 14.42 -37.07
CA GLU A 660 0.35 13.21 -37.90
C GLU A 660 0.47 11.93 -37.07
N SER A 661 1.26 11.96 -35.99
CA SER A 661 1.33 10.88 -35.00
C SER A 661 -0.02 10.77 -34.28
N ILE A 662 -0.52 11.88 -33.74
CA ILE A 662 -1.80 11.95 -33.02
C ILE A 662 -2.97 11.51 -33.91
N ALA A 663 -3.01 11.90 -35.18
CA ALA A 663 -4.05 11.46 -36.11
C ALA A 663 -4.05 9.93 -36.35
N LYS A 664 -2.89 9.28 -36.35
CA LYS A 664 -2.79 7.81 -36.39
C LYS A 664 -3.26 7.17 -35.09
N LEU A 665 -2.87 7.74 -33.93
CA LEU A 665 -3.30 7.28 -32.62
C LEU A 665 -4.83 7.31 -32.48
N LEU A 666 -5.47 8.39 -32.90
CA LEU A 666 -6.94 8.51 -32.94
C LEU A 666 -7.59 7.51 -33.90
N THR A 667 -6.99 7.30 -35.09
CA THR A 667 -7.50 6.35 -36.08
C THR A 667 -7.44 4.90 -35.56
N ARG A 668 -6.44 4.54 -34.75
CA ARG A 668 -6.37 3.25 -34.03
C ARG A 668 -7.48 3.06 -32.97
N MET A 669 -8.18 4.13 -32.57
CA MET A 669 -9.35 4.10 -31.67
C MET A 669 -10.69 4.18 -32.43
N CYS A 670 -10.69 3.84 -33.72
CA CYS A 670 -11.81 3.95 -34.66
C CYS A 670 -12.26 5.39 -34.98
N LEU A 671 -11.49 6.42 -34.58
CA LEU A 671 -11.79 7.83 -34.88
C LEU A 671 -10.98 8.29 -36.09
N LYS A 672 -11.56 8.18 -37.29
CA LYS A 672 -10.84 8.43 -38.55
C LYS A 672 -10.39 9.90 -38.61
N SER A 673 -9.09 10.13 -38.52
CA SER A 673 -8.53 11.46 -38.29
C SER A 673 -7.56 11.88 -39.38
N ASN A 674 -7.68 13.13 -39.85
CA ASN A 674 -6.81 13.72 -40.89
C ASN A 674 -6.22 15.05 -40.41
N VAL A 675 -4.97 15.34 -40.76
CA VAL A 675 -4.34 16.64 -40.48
C VAL A 675 -4.68 17.65 -41.58
N SER A 676 -5.22 18.81 -41.21
CA SER A 676 -5.51 19.92 -42.12
C SER A 676 -4.29 20.84 -42.26
N GLY A 677 -3.83 21.02 -43.50
CA GLY A 677 -2.44 21.43 -43.83
C GLY A 677 -2.06 22.89 -43.63
N THR A 678 -2.58 23.60 -42.60
CA THR A 678 -2.22 25.00 -42.33
C THR A 678 -1.87 25.33 -40.87
N GLU A 679 -2.53 24.74 -39.87
CA GLU A 679 -2.32 25.12 -38.45
C GLU A 679 -2.23 23.92 -37.47
N GLY A 680 -1.82 22.73 -37.93
CA GLY A 680 -1.71 21.54 -37.05
C GLY A 680 -3.05 21.08 -36.45
N VAL A 681 -4.16 21.46 -37.11
CA VAL A 681 -5.52 21.06 -36.76
C VAL A 681 -5.79 19.66 -37.30
N ILE A 682 -6.34 18.80 -36.45
CA ILE A 682 -6.78 17.45 -36.77
C ILE A 682 -8.31 17.48 -36.90
N GLU A 683 -8.82 17.09 -38.06
CA GLU A 683 -10.24 16.80 -38.29
C GLU A 683 -10.52 15.35 -37.92
N VAL A 684 -11.49 15.11 -37.04
CA VAL A 684 -11.83 13.80 -36.46
C VAL A 684 -13.25 13.42 -36.86
N GLU A 685 -13.40 12.33 -37.62
CA GLU A 685 -14.68 11.73 -38.03
C GLU A 685 -15.11 10.70 -36.97
N ILE A 686 -16.11 11.07 -36.17
CA ILE A 686 -16.67 10.29 -35.06
C ILE A 686 -17.77 9.37 -35.62
N PRO A 687 -17.65 8.04 -35.49
CA PRO A 687 -18.65 7.09 -36.00
C PRO A 687 -19.88 7.00 -35.08
N PRO A 688 -21.05 6.57 -35.59
CA PRO A 688 -22.26 6.37 -34.79
C PRO A 688 -22.11 5.28 -33.71
N THR A 689 -21.08 4.43 -33.78
CA THR A 689 -20.70 3.47 -32.74
C THR A 689 -20.06 4.11 -31.49
N ARG A 690 -19.69 5.40 -31.53
CA ARG A 690 -19.09 6.14 -30.41
C ARG A 690 -19.98 7.29 -29.91
N PRO A 691 -21.16 6.99 -29.33
CA PRO A 691 -22.07 8.00 -28.77
C PRO A 691 -21.58 8.59 -27.44
N ASP A 692 -20.53 8.01 -26.86
CA ASP A 692 -19.85 8.44 -25.64
C ASP A 692 -19.02 9.71 -25.83
N ILE A 693 -18.48 9.94 -27.03
CA ILE A 693 -17.76 11.16 -27.36
C ILE A 693 -18.75 12.31 -27.49
N ILE A 694 -18.70 13.25 -26.56
CA ILE A 694 -19.56 14.45 -26.50
C ILE A 694 -18.75 15.75 -26.39
N HIS A 695 -17.44 15.65 -26.15
CA HIS A 695 -16.56 16.77 -25.91
C HIS A 695 -15.12 16.50 -26.38
N ALA A 696 -14.38 17.58 -26.66
CA ALA A 696 -12.96 17.57 -27.03
C ALA A 696 -12.02 16.81 -26.07
N CYS A 697 -12.44 16.51 -24.84
CA CYS A 697 -11.64 15.75 -23.88
C CYS A 697 -11.75 14.23 -24.06
N ASP A 698 -12.82 13.73 -24.66
CA ASP A 698 -13.04 12.28 -24.83
C ASP A 698 -12.15 11.76 -25.98
N ILE A 699 -11.97 12.60 -27.01
CA ILE A 699 -10.98 12.40 -28.09
C ILE A 699 -9.54 12.44 -27.52
N VAL A 700 -9.27 13.27 -26.51
CA VAL A 700 -7.98 13.32 -25.81
C VAL A 700 -7.75 12.07 -24.96
N GLU A 701 -8.79 11.50 -24.35
CA GLU A 701 -8.73 10.23 -23.63
C GLU A 701 -8.35 9.09 -24.59
N ASP A 702 -9.04 8.96 -25.73
CA ASP A 702 -8.71 7.96 -26.75
C ASP A 702 -7.27 8.11 -27.27
N ALA A 703 -6.79 9.34 -27.52
CA ALA A 703 -5.40 9.59 -27.91
C ALA A 703 -4.39 9.11 -26.84
N ALA A 704 -4.70 9.31 -25.55
CA ALA A 704 -3.86 8.85 -24.45
C ALA A 704 -3.86 7.32 -24.29
N ILE A 705 -5.02 6.66 -24.51
CA ILE A 705 -5.13 5.20 -24.53
C ILE A 705 -4.32 4.62 -25.69
N ALA A 706 -4.41 5.20 -26.89
CA ALA A 706 -3.65 4.77 -28.07
C ALA A 706 -2.15 4.97 -27.94
N PHE A 707 -1.71 6.04 -27.27
CA PHE A 707 -0.31 6.26 -26.89
C PHE A 707 0.17 5.29 -25.80
N GLY A 708 -0.73 4.90 -24.90
CA GLY A 708 -0.51 4.00 -23.78
C GLY A 708 -0.01 4.72 -22.53
N PHE A 709 -0.80 4.69 -21.45
CA PHE A 709 -0.51 5.45 -20.22
C PHE A 709 0.87 5.18 -19.60
N ASN A 710 1.41 3.96 -19.74
CA ASN A 710 2.75 3.61 -19.24
C ASN A 710 3.90 4.31 -19.99
N ASN A 711 3.66 4.82 -21.19
CA ASN A 711 4.63 5.61 -21.96
C ASN A 711 4.64 7.09 -21.56
N ILE A 712 3.64 7.56 -20.81
CA ILE A 712 3.54 8.95 -20.34
C ILE A 712 4.50 9.13 -19.15
N LYS A 713 5.40 10.12 -19.25
CA LYS A 713 6.34 10.44 -18.18
C LYS A 713 5.60 10.96 -16.94
N ARG A 714 5.58 10.14 -15.87
CA ARG A 714 4.97 10.51 -14.58
C ARG A 714 5.55 11.82 -14.05
N THR A 715 4.68 12.75 -13.68
CA THR A 715 5.02 14.01 -13.00
C THR A 715 4.20 14.13 -11.71
N ILE A 716 4.75 14.82 -10.71
CA ILE A 716 4.11 15.01 -9.41
C ILE A 716 3.35 16.34 -9.42
N PRO A 717 2.03 16.38 -9.18
CA PRO A 717 1.29 17.63 -9.07
C PRO A 717 1.72 18.40 -7.82
N THR A 718 1.94 19.70 -7.94
CA THR A 718 2.52 20.56 -6.88
C THR A 718 1.49 21.03 -5.84
N THR A 719 0.37 20.33 -5.68
CA THR A 719 -0.80 20.77 -4.90
C THR A 719 -1.08 19.83 -3.74
N TYR A 720 -1.08 20.35 -2.52
CA TYR A 720 -1.26 19.58 -1.29
C TYR A 720 -2.67 19.78 -0.70
N THR A 721 -3.38 18.68 -0.42
CA THR A 721 -4.70 18.71 0.23
C THR A 721 -4.84 17.53 1.21
N VAL A 722 -5.45 17.77 2.38
CA VAL A 722 -5.75 16.76 3.40
C VAL A 722 -7.09 17.10 4.06
N ALA A 723 -8.01 16.15 4.10
CA ALA A 723 -9.29 16.28 4.79
C ALA A 723 -9.73 14.94 5.39
N ASN A 724 -10.13 14.93 6.66
CA ASN A 724 -10.55 13.74 7.41
C ASN A 724 -11.94 13.94 8.05
N GLN A 725 -12.69 12.85 8.21
CA GLN A 725 -14.09 12.81 8.67
C GLN A 725 -14.17 12.33 10.15
N CYS A 726 -15.31 12.50 10.82
CA CYS A 726 -15.49 12.07 12.23
C CYS A 726 -16.95 11.72 12.63
N SER A 727 -17.09 11.03 13.76
CA SER A 727 -18.41 10.74 14.34
C SER A 727 -19.03 11.97 15.02
N LYS A 728 -20.34 11.92 15.25
CA LYS A 728 -21.07 12.92 16.04
C LYS A 728 -20.66 12.91 17.52
N GLU A 729 -20.40 11.73 18.08
CA GLU A 729 -20.03 11.56 19.50
C GLU A 729 -18.66 12.18 19.80
N ASP A 730 -17.70 12.03 18.89
CA ASP A 730 -16.32 12.50 19.05
C ASP A 730 -16.22 14.02 19.17
N ILE A 731 -17.13 14.77 18.53
CA ILE A 731 -17.15 16.24 18.54
C ILE A 731 -18.07 16.85 19.62
N ALA A 732 -18.97 16.05 20.21
CA ALA A 732 -20.00 16.52 21.13
C ALA A 732 -19.94 15.78 22.47
N ASP A 733 -20.52 14.57 22.53
CA ASP A 733 -20.72 13.82 23.77
C ASP A 733 -19.41 13.49 24.51
N LYS A 734 -18.34 13.18 23.76
CA LYS A 734 -17.00 12.91 24.30
C LYS A 734 -16.25 14.16 24.75
N LEU A 735 -16.56 15.33 24.17
CA LEU A 735 -16.02 16.64 24.57
C LEU A 735 -16.88 17.36 25.63
N CYS A 736 -17.91 16.69 26.16
CA CYS A 736 -18.90 17.24 27.10
C CYS A 736 -19.66 18.46 26.57
N LYS A 737 -19.99 18.47 25.27
CA LYS A 737 -20.71 19.56 24.59
C LYS A 737 -21.97 19.07 23.88
N ASP A 738 -23.03 19.86 23.93
CA ASP A 738 -24.25 19.58 23.16
C ASP A 738 -24.04 19.94 21.68
N ILE A 739 -24.29 18.96 20.80
CA ILE A 739 -24.23 19.09 19.34
C ILE A 739 -25.11 20.23 18.80
N GLY A 740 -26.23 20.56 19.47
CA GLY A 740 -27.12 21.65 19.05
C GLY A 740 -26.46 23.03 19.08
N ASN A 741 -25.42 23.20 19.91
CA ASN A 741 -24.65 24.43 20.03
C ASN A 741 -23.39 24.44 19.15
N ILE A 742 -23.09 23.36 18.42
CA ILE A 742 -21.91 23.24 17.57
C ILE A 742 -22.27 23.52 16.11
N ARG A 743 -21.52 24.39 15.44
CA ARG A 743 -21.67 24.72 14.01
C ARG A 743 -21.17 23.59 13.08
N ALA A 744 -21.52 22.33 13.35
CA ALA A 744 -21.01 21.17 12.63
C ALA A 744 -21.81 20.85 11.34
N VAL A 745 -21.16 20.35 10.29
CA VAL A 745 -21.79 19.96 9.02
C VAL A 745 -22.07 18.46 9.00
N HIS A 746 -23.33 18.06 8.89
CA HIS A 746 -23.76 16.65 8.91
C HIS A 746 -23.83 16.05 7.49
N ILE A 747 -23.52 14.76 7.39
CA ILE A 747 -23.59 13.97 6.16
C ILE A 747 -24.91 13.18 6.15
N SER A 748 -25.66 13.23 5.04
CA SER A 748 -27.01 12.64 4.96
C SER A 748 -27.02 11.12 5.09
N ASN A 749 -26.20 10.42 4.31
CA ASN A 749 -26.22 8.96 4.18
C ASN A 749 -24.84 8.36 4.50
N PRO A 750 -24.36 8.43 5.75
CA PRO A 750 -23.04 7.94 6.12
C PRO A 750 -23.02 6.40 6.15
N LYS A 751 -21.98 5.77 5.58
CA LYS A 751 -21.84 4.30 5.59
C LYS A 751 -21.56 3.71 6.98
N THR A 752 -20.99 4.51 7.88
CA THR A 752 -20.64 4.12 9.26
C THR A 752 -20.91 5.28 10.22
N ALA A 753 -21.00 5.00 11.52
CA ALA A 753 -21.18 6.04 12.54
C ALA A 753 -20.00 7.04 12.60
N GLU A 754 -18.80 6.64 12.15
CA GLU A 754 -17.60 7.49 12.11
C GLU A 754 -17.58 8.52 10.98
N PHE A 755 -18.56 8.51 10.08
CA PHE A 755 -18.66 9.44 8.94
C PHE A 755 -19.92 10.32 8.99
N GLN A 756 -20.50 10.52 10.19
CA GLN A 756 -21.72 11.32 10.36
C GLN A 756 -21.50 12.83 10.19
N VAL A 757 -20.31 13.35 10.49
CA VAL A 757 -20.07 14.80 10.59
C VAL A 757 -18.67 15.19 10.10
N ALA A 758 -18.54 16.36 9.48
CA ALA A 758 -17.25 16.97 9.21
C ALA A 758 -16.61 17.51 10.50
N ARG A 759 -15.29 17.35 10.66
CA ARG A 759 -14.58 17.72 11.90
C ARG A 759 -14.62 19.23 12.16
N THR A 760 -14.96 19.61 13.40
CA THR A 760 -15.08 21.02 13.85
C THR A 760 -13.92 21.49 14.73
N THR A 761 -13.13 20.55 15.25
CA THR A 761 -11.86 20.75 15.97
C THR A 761 -10.98 19.51 15.71
N LEU A 762 -9.66 19.65 15.80
CA LEU A 762 -8.70 18.55 15.58
C LEU A 762 -8.48 17.71 16.86
N LEU A 763 -8.89 18.22 18.02
CA LEU A 763 -8.66 17.59 19.33
C LEU A 763 -9.15 16.12 19.42
N PRO A 764 -10.34 15.72 18.94
CA PRO A 764 -10.78 14.33 18.98
C PRO A 764 -9.90 13.38 18.16
N GLY A 765 -9.33 13.87 17.04
CA GLY A 765 -8.38 13.10 16.23
C GLY A 765 -7.09 12.85 17.00
N LEU A 766 -6.51 13.90 17.58
CA LEU A 766 -5.33 13.78 18.44
C LEU A 766 -5.58 12.87 19.65
N LEU A 767 -6.74 12.95 20.30
CA LEU A 767 -7.07 12.08 21.44
C LEU A 767 -7.27 10.61 21.03
N LYS A 768 -7.89 10.33 19.86
CA LYS A 768 -7.90 8.97 19.28
C LYS A 768 -6.47 8.46 19.00
N THR A 769 -5.58 9.31 18.50
CA THR A 769 -4.17 8.95 18.26
C THR A 769 -3.42 8.65 19.57
N VAL A 770 -3.63 9.43 20.64
CA VAL A 770 -3.11 9.09 21.98
C VAL A 770 -3.71 7.76 22.48
N ALA A 771 -5.01 7.54 22.27
CA ALA A 771 -5.70 6.33 22.71
C ALA A 771 -5.23 5.06 21.98
N ALA A 772 -4.87 5.14 20.69
CA ALA A 772 -4.23 4.04 19.97
C ALA A 772 -2.80 3.79 20.48
N ASN A 773 -2.05 4.86 20.73
CA ASN A 773 -0.62 4.82 21.10
C ASN A 773 -0.37 4.76 22.62
N ARG A 774 -1.32 4.27 23.43
CA ARG A 774 -1.20 4.12 24.90
C ARG A 774 0.01 3.28 25.37
N LYS A 775 0.67 2.53 24.48
CA LYS A 775 1.89 1.75 24.75
C LYS A 775 3.19 2.55 24.68
N MET A 776 3.16 3.74 24.07
CA MET A 776 4.34 4.55 23.79
C MET A 776 4.93 5.22 25.05
N PRO A 777 6.24 5.49 25.09
CA PRO A 777 6.89 6.13 26.23
C PRO A 777 6.34 7.55 26.47
N LEU A 778 5.94 7.83 27.71
CA LEU A 778 5.51 9.17 28.13
C LEU A 778 6.73 10.10 28.31
N PRO A 779 6.62 11.42 28.01
CA PRO A 779 5.42 12.15 27.59
C PRO A 779 5.15 12.06 26.08
N LEU A 780 3.90 11.82 25.70
CA LEU A 780 3.46 11.97 24.31
C LEU A 780 3.18 13.45 24.03
N LYS A 781 3.71 13.95 22.91
CA LYS A 781 3.53 15.32 22.43
C LYS A 781 3.10 15.22 20.97
N LEU A 782 1.85 15.50 20.68
CA LEU A 782 1.30 15.44 19.32
C LEU A 782 0.76 16.81 18.92
N PHE A 783 0.83 17.13 17.62
CA PHE A 783 0.15 18.29 17.06
C PHE A 783 -0.35 17.99 15.66
N GLU A 784 -1.39 18.70 15.23
CA GLU A 784 -1.93 18.65 13.88
C GLU A 784 -2.23 20.10 13.44
N ILE A 785 -1.87 20.43 12.18
CA ILE A 785 -2.25 21.68 11.53
C ILE A 785 -3.10 21.31 10.32
N SER A 786 -4.37 21.71 10.33
CA SER A 786 -5.35 21.15 9.39
C SER A 786 -6.65 21.93 9.32
N ASP A 787 -7.45 21.69 8.28
CA ASP A 787 -8.75 22.33 8.12
C ASP A 787 -9.86 21.64 8.91
N VAL A 788 -10.66 22.45 9.60
CA VAL A 788 -11.95 22.08 10.20
C VAL A 788 -13.07 22.76 9.43
N VAL A 789 -14.27 22.16 9.42
CA VAL A 789 -15.43 22.67 8.66
C VAL A 789 -16.49 23.18 9.63
N LEU A 790 -16.90 24.44 9.47
CA LEU A 790 -17.91 25.09 10.30
C LEU A 790 -19.04 25.64 9.43
N LYS A 791 -20.30 25.49 9.87
CA LYS A 791 -21.46 26.17 9.26
C LYS A 791 -21.27 27.68 9.34
N ASP A 792 -21.46 28.37 8.21
CA ASP A 792 -21.46 29.82 8.10
C ASP A 792 -22.48 30.26 7.06
N SER A 793 -23.50 31.02 7.47
CA SER A 793 -24.55 31.53 6.58
C SER A 793 -24.08 32.65 5.64
N LYS A 794 -22.81 33.06 5.71
CA LYS A 794 -22.21 34.07 4.84
C LYS A 794 -21.55 33.50 3.59
N THR A 795 -21.30 32.19 3.53
CA THR A 795 -20.76 31.53 2.32
C THR A 795 -21.89 30.98 1.46
N ASP A 796 -21.62 30.90 0.16
CA ASP A 796 -22.49 30.32 -0.86
C ASP A 796 -22.85 28.85 -0.59
N VAL A 797 -21.89 28.06 -0.11
CA VAL A 797 -22.07 26.65 0.29
C VAL A 797 -22.62 26.46 1.72
N GLY A 798 -22.89 27.54 2.47
CA GLY A 798 -23.40 27.48 3.86
C GLY A 798 -22.41 26.95 4.90
N ALA A 799 -21.15 26.73 4.51
CA ALA A 799 -20.06 26.29 5.36
C ALA A 799 -18.75 26.99 4.98
N LYS A 800 -17.83 27.09 5.93
CA LYS A 800 -16.47 27.63 5.73
C LYS A 800 -15.45 26.66 6.32
N ASN A 801 -14.36 26.44 5.60
CA ASN A 801 -13.17 25.83 6.18
C ASN A 801 -12.47 26.85 7.11
N ASN A 802 -11.79 26.36 8.13
CA ASN A 802 -10.98 27.13 9.05
C ASN A 802 -9.67 26.38 9.32
N ARG A 803 -8.51 27.00 9.07
CA ARG A 803 -7.21 26.38 9.35
C ARG A 803 -6.89 26.46 10.86
N ARG A 804 -6.91 25.32 11.55
CA ARG A 804 -6.58 25.20 12.97
C ARG A 804 -5.19 24.59 13.18
N LEU A 805 -4.52 25.01 14.25
CA LEU A 805 -3.40 24.31 14.88
C LEU A 805 -3.88 23.78 16.23
N CYS A 806 -3.81 22.47 16.42
CA CYS A 806 -4.11 21.84 17.70
C CYS A 806 -2.89 21.03 18.18
N ALA A 807 -2.63 21.04 19.48
CA ALA A 807 -1.56 20.26 20.11
C ALA A 807 -2.02 19.66 21.44
N VAL A 808 -1.51 18.47 21.76
CA VAL A 808 -1.78 17.76 23.02
C VAL A 808 -0.49 17.30 23.68
N TYR A 809 -0.44 17.42 25.00
CA TYR A 809 0.60 16.90 25.87
C TYR A 809 -0.02 15.88 26.84
N TYR A 810 0.48 14.65 26.84
CA TYR A 810 -0.07 13.53 27.61
C TYR A 810 1.04 12.86 28.43
N ASN A 811 0.93 12.93 29.76
CA ASN A 811 1.96 12.48 30.71
C ASN A 811 1.34 12.23 32.10
N LYS A 812 2.12 11.67 33.03
CA LYS A 812 1.73 11.48 34.45
C LYS A 812 1.33 12.80 35.15
N SER A 813 1.85 13.93 34.67
CA SER A 813 1.46 15.29 35.08
C SER A 813 0.81 16.02 33.90
N PRO A 814 -0.18 16.91 34.13
CA PRO A 814 -0.93 17.56 33.04
C PRO A 814 -0.07 18.42 32.11
N GLY A 815 1.01 19.05 32.60
CA GLY A 815 1.92 19.84 31.75
C GLY A 815 1.30 21.12 31.18
N PHE A 816 0.44 21.82 31.94
CA PHE A 816 -0.20 23.06 31.49
C PHE A 816 0.85 24.11 31.09
N GLU A 817 1.90 24.23 31.89
CA GLU A 817 3.10 25.04 31.66
C GLU A 817 3.86 24.66 30.37
N VAL A 818 3.79 23.41 29.90
CA VAL A 818 4.41 22.97 28.64
C VAL A 818 3.58 23.42 27.44
N ILE A 819 2.25 23.33 27.55
CA ILE A 819 1.32 23.83 26.52
C ILE A 819 1.30 25.37 26.48
N HIS A 820 1.44 26.04 27.62
CA HIS A 820 1.65 27.49 27.68
C HIS A 820 2.96 27.89 26.98
N GLY A 821 4.08 27.24 27.32
CA GLY A 821 5.36 27.49 26.67
C GLY A 821 5.37 27.20 25.16
N LEU A 822 4.53 26.26 24.70
CA LEU A 822 4.31 26.02 23.27
C LEU A 822 3.56 27.18 22.61
N LEU A 823 2.51 27.71 23.24
CA LEU A 823 1.80 28.91 22.78
C LEU A 823 2.74 30.12 22.73
N ASP A 824 3.51 30.36 23.79
CA ASP A 824 4.48 31.46 23.87
C ASP A 824 5.50 31.37 22.72
N ARG A 825 5.97 30.15 22.42
CA ARG A 825 6.91 29.88 21.32
C ARG A 825 6.29 30.03 19.94
N ILE A 826 5.03 29.66 19.75
CA ILE A 826 4.29 29.87 18.50
C ILE A 826 4.14 31.38 18.24
N MET A 827 3.68 32.14 19.24
CA MET A 827 3.50 33.59 19.12
C MET A 827 4.84 34.30 18.87
N GLN A 828 5.93 33.86 19.51
CA GLN A 828 7.29 34.35 19.23
C GLN A 828 7.73 34.09 17.77
N LEU A 829 7.36 32.94 17.18
CA LEU A 829 7.68 32.63 15.78
C LEU A 829 6.84 33.43 14.77
N LEU A 830 5.69 33.95 15.20
CA LEU A 830 4.82 34.85 14.44
C LEU A 830 5.14 36.35 14.67
N ASP A 831 6.19 36.67 15.43
CA ASP A 831 6.56 38.03 15.93
C ASP A 831 5.44 38.75 16.72
N ILE A 832 4.49 37.99 17.28
CA ILE A 832 3.38 38.53 18.08
C ILE A 832 3.84 38.65 19.53
N LYS A 833 3.99 39.89 19.98
CA LYS A 833 4.46 40.22 21.34
C LYS A 833 3.37 39.95 22.38
N PRO A 834 3.72 39.55 23.61
CA PRO A 834 2.74 39.47 24.70
C PRO A 834 2.29 40.87 25.12
N GLY A 835 0.98 41.13 25.14
CA GLY A 835 0.41 42.42 25.50
C GLY A 835 -1.06 42.57 25.11
N LYS A 836 -1.80 43.44 25.82
CA LYS A 836 -3.24 43.65 25.59
C LYS A 836 -3.58 44.59 24.42
N GLU A 837 -2.69 45.50 24.05
CA GLU A 837 -2.99 46.60 23.12
C GLU A 837 -2.49 46.34 21.68
N GLN A 838 -1.35 45.65 21.51
CA GLN A 838 -0.74 45.33 20.22
C GLN A 838 -0.04 43.95 20.27
N GLY A 839 -0.77 42.93 20.70
CA GLY A 839 -0.18 41.62 20.98
C GLY A 839 -1.19 40.49 21.20
N TYR A 840 -0.72 39.44 21.86
CA TYR A 840 -1.56 38.38 22.42
C TYR A 840 -1.55 38.40 23.95
N TYR A 841 -2.62 37.91 24.57
CA TYR A 841 -2.68 37.62 25.99
C TYR A 841 -3.66 36.48 26.26
N ILE A 842 -3.51 35.83 27.42
CA ILE A 842 -4.45 34.81 27.88
C ILE A 842 -5.38 35.36 28.96
N GLN A 843 -6.62 34.85 28.98
CA GLN A 843 -7.68 35.18 29.91
C GLN A 843 -8.20 33.89 30.54
N ALA A 844 -8.39 33.84 31.87
CA ALA A 844 -9.03 32.69 32.50
C ALA A 844 -10.48 32.54 31.98
N ALA A 845 -10.85 31.34 31.56
CA ALA A 845 -12.13 31.06 30.90
C ALA A 845 -12.67 29.70 31.34
N GLU A 846 -13.97 29.47 31.17
CA GLU A 846 -14.61 28.19 31.42
C GLU A 846 -15.11 27.56 30.11
N ASP A 847 -14.95 26.24 30.01
CA ASP A 847 -15.35 25.43 28.87
C ASP A 847 -15.43 23.96 29.31
N ALA A 848 -16.55 23.28 29.04
CA ALA A 848 -16.84 21.92 29.53
C ALA A 848 -15.86 20.84 29.03
N THR A 849 -15.04 21.12 28.02
CA THR A 849 -13.97 20.21 27.56
C THR A 849 -12.75 20.22 28.50
N PHE A 850 -12.61 21.25 29.35
CA PHE A 850 -11.43 21.50 30.18
C PHE A 850 -11.75 21.47 31.69
N PHE A 851 -10.73 21.32 32.52
CA PHE A 851 -10.86 21.33 33.97
C PHE A 851 -11.08 22.76 34.52
N PRO A 852 -12.06 22.99 35.41
CA PRO A 852 -12.35 24.31 35.99
C PRO A 852 -11.11 24.97 36.61
N GLY A 853 -10.93 26.27 36.36
CA GLY A 853 -9.75 27.02 36.82
C GLY A 853 -8.42 26.62 36.17
N ARG A 854 -8.42 25.70 35.19
CA ARG A 854 -7.25 25.26 34.40
C ARG A 854 -7.50 25.34 32.89
N CYS A 855 -8.36 26.28 32.48
CA CYS A 855 -8.61 26.67 31.10
C CYS A 855 -8.38 28.17 30.93
N ALA A 856 -7.87 28.55 29.76
CA ALA A 856 -7.71 29.94 29.36
C ALA A 856 -8.08 30.12 27.89
N GLU A 857 -8.73 31.25 27.61
CA GLU A 857 -8.97 31.77 26.27
C GLU A 857 -7.77 32.60 25.81
N ILE A 858 -7.44 32.50 24.53
CA ILE A 858 -6.30 33.15 23.90
C ILE A 858 -6.86 34.27 23.04
N LEU A 859 -6.52 35.51 23.38
CA LEU A 859 -6.89 36.68 22.60
C LEU A 859 -5.65 37.27 21.92
N ALA A 860 -5.73 37.53 20.63
CA ALA A 860 -4.66 38.15 19.85
C ALA A 860 -5.26 39.09 18.80
N LEU A 861 -4.58 40.20 18.52
CA LEU A 861 -5.02 41.21 17.54
C LEU A 861 -6.48 41.71 17.77
N GLY A 862 -6.92 41.72 19.03
CA GLY A 862 -8.26 42.16 19.43
C GLY A 862 -9.39 41.11 19.32
N GLN A 863 -9.10 39.88 18.89
CA GLN A 863 -10.09 38.80 18.76
C GLN A 863 -9.69 37.53 19.53
N SER A 864 -10.67 36.69 19.87
CA SER A 864 -10.43 35.35 20.43
C SER A 864 -9.98 34.43 19.31
N VAL A 865 -8.78 33.86 19.43
CA VAL A 865 -8.17 32.98 18.43
C VAL A 865 -8.22 31.51 18.85
N GLY A 866 -8.36 31.20 20.13
CA GLY A 866 -8.39 29.81 20.58
C GLY A 866 -8.44 29.63 22.09
N LYS A 867 -8.22 28.39 22.54
CA LYS A 867 -8.19 28.02 23.96
C LYS A 867 -7.00 27.11 24.27
N LEU A 868 -6.50 27.19 25.49
CA LEU A 868 -5.60 26.20 26.08
C LEU A 868 -6.12 25.74 27.45
N GLY A 869 -5.75 24.53 27.87
CA GLY A 869 -6.09 24.05 29.20
C GLY A 869 -5.77 22.59 29.47
N VAL A 870 -5.95 22.19 30.72
CA VAL A 870 -5.98 20.78 31.14
C VAL A 870 -7.36 20.21 30.78
N LEU A 871 -7.43 19.06 30.12
CA LEU A 871 -8.71 18.43 29.74
C LEU A 871 -9.49 17.95 30.97
N HIS A 872 -10.83 17.97 30.88
CA HIS A 872 -11.68 17.47 31.95
C HIS A 872 -11.50 15.95 32.14
N PRO A 873 -11.44 15.40 33.38
CA PRO A 873 -11.33 13.96 33.61
C PRO A 873 -12.39 13.13 32.88
N ASP A 874 -13.61 13.64 32.75
CA ASP A 874 -14.68 12.96 32.00
C ASP A 874 -14.32 12.82 30.51
N VAL A 875 -13.77 13.86 29.88
CA VAL A 875 -13.31 13.82 28.47
C VAL A 875 -12.20 12.79 28.31
N ILE A 876 -11.22 12.82 29.22
CA ILE A 876 -10.13 11.84 29.28
C ILE A 876 -10.71 10.42 29.35
N SER A 877 -11.68 10.16 30.23
CA SER A 877 -12.33 8.85 30.37
C SER A 877 -13.17 8.43 29.14
N LYS A 878 -13.85 9.37 28.47
CA LYS A 878 -14.66 9.13 27.27
C LYS A 878 -13.85 8.87 26.00
N PHE A 879 -12.58 9.28 25.99
CA PHE A 879 -11.56 8.84 25.02
C PHE A 879 -10.70 7.67 25.56
N GLU A 880 -11.15 7.00 26.62
CA GLU A 880 -10.49 5.87 27.30
C GLU A 880 -9.05 6.12 27.81
N LEU A 881 -8.66 7.38 27.94
CA LEU A 881 -7.33 7.77 28.39
C LEU A 881 -7.19 7.60 29.92
N THR A 882 -5.96 7.41 30.39
CA THR A 882 -5.66 7.01 31.79
C THR A 882 -4.79 8.02 32.53
N MET A 883 -4.19 8.98 31.84
CA MET A 883 -3.28 9.99 32.39
C MET A 883 -3.82 11.40 32.10
N PRO A 884 -3.45 12.43 32.88
CA PRO A 884 -3.86 13.79 32.60
C PRO A 884 -3.28 14.30 31.27
N CYS A 885 -4.02 15.20 30.62
CA CYS A 885 -3.68 15.77 29.33
C CYS A 885 -3.90 17.28 29.33
N SER A 886 -2.99 18.05 28.72
CA SER A 886 -3.24 19.44 28.35
C SER A 886 -3.33 19.60 26.84
N ALA A 887 -4.20 20.49 26.38
CA ALA A 887 -4.42 20.77 24.97
C ALA A 887 -4.35 22.27 24.65
N LEU A 888 -3.98 22.56 23.41
CA LEU A 888 -4.01 23.85 22.74
C LEU A 888 -4.84 23.69 21.46
N ASP A 889 -5.76 24.60 21.16
CA ASP A 889 -6.49 24.62 19.88
C ASP A 889 -6.71 26.08 19.46
N ILE A 890 -5.99 26.52 18.43
CA ILE A 890 -5.97 27.89 17.90
C ILE A 890 -6.33 27.94 16.41
N ASP A 891 -7.05 28.98 16.04
CA ASP A 891 -7.17 29.47 14.67
C ASP A 891 -5.85 30.13 14.28
N ILE A 892 -5.36 29.82 13.07
CA ILE A 892 -4.17 30.46 12.53
C ILE A 892 -4.45 31.36 11.32
N GLU A 893 -5.69 31.43 10.83
CA GLU A 893 -6.08 32.42 9.82
C GLU A 893 -5.94 33.89 10.28
N PRO A 894 -6.17 34.24 11.57
CA PRO A 894 -5.82 35.55 12.13
C PRO A 894 -4.36 35.98 12.02
N PHE A 895 -3.45 35.09 11.60
CA PHE A 895 -2.00 35.32 11.57
C PHE A 895 -1.39 35.13 10.17
N LEU A 896 -2.23 35.08 9.12
CA LEU A 896 -1.86 34.99 7.70
C LEU A 896 -2.14 36.31 6.97
#